data_AF-A0A5M5M7X6-F1
#
_entry.id   AF-A0A5M5M7X6-F1
#
_cell.length_a   1.000
_cell.length_b   1.000
_cell.length_c   1.000
_cell.angle_alpha   90.00
_cell.angle_beta   90.00
_cell.angle_gamma   90.00
#
_symmetry.space_group_name_H-M   'P 1'
#
loop_
_entity.id
_entity.type
_entity.pdbx_description
1 polymer ?
#
loop_
_entity_poly.entity_id
_entity_poly.type
_entity_poly.pdbx_seq_one_letter_code
_entity_poly.pdbx_strand_id
1 'polypeptide(L)'
;MKAMKLKSCFLLIGLLLVCNVYAQELCRADFLPKASAAFDLLTQKYSEERIVKEIRAKNVRWVTNLMSASAVFYKATHEKRYLDMSEQVFGNAIREWKKNEKLMHGKDDFFALQNLALAYEILQDNDRLPMGADEVMIRFADLHFDPDFVIDNNQGQERALGFVRMCNLFPDAPGVSHWKEYVDKMWHFWYRNKDVDETATLYASIHLNDIINIAIESDKVALLKTPEIRRWFERYRDQQAPSGYMPEYGDDYFFAYNNWILVFEKMARLTGDASFRKAAWKLFTIGYPNLDIKYFKPGWNLRQACDWAALAEVALLPTFFEKSDSPVRTSLVTTRTNRKGKTDIPDQLLLRASSEAGTPFIMSDLYASGTHQHPNLRGTINYFEVDDNPLFHGVQRHATDVRHGNTVVLMKENGSGFPFDEKGSRLFTNSWFTDCVDFSQSTEISGDTAMRGMRKMTFRFQGEPGEEIYIKNVRLIGKAGNRLLHDCSTLENWSKNVTLVDLGKEGKAVKVVLPDKNVCFVNLDVAADFSLNDYRYIGCDWKHTAKSGAKKSVLDFMIRAYNKVSHPGEEYIHEKVGTLFNPNTVREAMAETREGDSYGRIVLDDQCVDGSVLQRNMVLTKEGILVIQDHLLPGAGTEGYTAGSLWQLYSLDKSGKNWFNSTGENKKWKDRSGKDIETNQLLVYFEEQKGRHFGVQQQEYTVKPVTTFAKQKVIPGSAVTFVTIIVPHTALWKAEDIVKAISAQTDATHQSNVWITLANKNNLKIEITKEGNWKVERNE
;
A
#
# COMPACT_ATOMS: atom_id res chain seq x y z
N MET A 1 -50.10 54.53 0.92
CA MET A 1 -50.40 53.28 0.19
C MET A 1 -49.12 52.81 -0.50
N LYS A 2 -48.16 52.07 0.09
CA LYS A 2 -48.20 50.96 1.05
C LYS A 2 -49.14 49.83 0.62
N ALA A 3 -48.74 49.06 -0.39
CA ALA A 3 -48.98 47.61 -0.55
C ALA A 3 -48.66 47.14 -1.98
N MET A 4 -47.40 47.19 -2.45
CA MET A 4 -47.03 46.46 -3.69
C MET A 4 -45.53 46.25 -3.96
N LYS A 5 -44.65 46.34 -2.95
CA LYS A 5 -43.20 46.15 -3.12
C LYS A 5 -42.56 45.21 -2.08
N LEU A 6 -43.28 44.18 -1.63
CA LEU A 6 -42.74 43.20 -0.68
C LEU A 6 -42.82 41.74 -1.13
N LYS A 7 -43.39 41.41 -2.30
CA LYS A 7 -43.51 40.01 -2.75
C LYS A 7 -42.42 39.56 -3.74
N SER A 8 -41.73 40.48 -4.40
CA SER A 8 -40.70 40.13 -5.40
C SER A 8 -39.29 40.00 -4.83
N CYS A 9 -38.99 40.61 -3.67
CA CYS A 9 -37.69 40.44 -3.01
C CYS A 9 -37.57 39.11 -2.25
N PHE A 10 -38.68 38.54 -1.75
CA PHE A 10 -38.65 37.24 -1.08
C PHE A 10 -38.54 36.06 -2.05
N LEU A 11 -38.97 36.20 -3.31
CA LEU A 11 -38.74 35.17 -4.33
C LEU A 11 -37.31 35.19 -4.89
N LEU A 12 -36.67 36.37 -4.98
CA LEU A 12 -35.26 36.43 -5.38
C LEU A 12 -34.30 36.01 -4.27
N ILE A 13 -34.60 36.34 -3.00
CA ILE A 13 -33.81 35.85 -1.86
C ILE A 13 -34.09 34.35 -1.64
N GLY A 14 -35.31 33.88 -1.90
CA GLY A 14 -35.66 32.46 -1.89
C GLY A 14 -35.04 31.62 -3.01
N LEU A 15 -34.75 32.20 -4.18
CA LEU A 15 -34.00 31.51 -5.25
C LEU A 15 -32.48 31.69 -5.16
N LEU A 16 -31.98 32.78 -4.58
CA LEU A 16 -30.54 32.96 -4.29
C LEU A 16 -30.09 32.19 -3.04
N LEU A 17 -31.01 31.75 -2.18
CA LEU A 17 -30.78 30.75 -1.12
C LEU A 17 -30.96 29.29 -1.58
N VAL A 18 -31.26 29.05 -2.87
CA VAL A 18 -31.33 27.70 -3.47
C VAL A 18 -30.02 27.34 -4.20
N CYS A 19 -29.01 28.21 -4.14
CA CYS A 19 -27.61 27.81 -4.25
C CYS A 19 -26.97 27.70 -2.86
N ASN A 20 -27.72 27.21 -1.87
CA ASN A 20 -27.09 26.60 -0.71
C ASN A 20 -26.22 25.47 -1.23
N VAL A 21 -24.91 25.63 -1.06
CA VAL A 21 -23.88 24.60 -1.14
C VAL A 21 -24.48 23.30 -0.61
N TYR A 22 -24.92 22.41 -1.50
CA TYR A 22 -25.41 21.10 -1.12
C TYR A 22 -24.30 20.44 -0.30
N ALA A 23 -24.68 19.95 0.88
CA ALA A 23 -23.80 19.53 1.96
C ALA A 23 -22.56 18.76 1.47
N GLN A 24 -21.37 19.11 1.99
CA GLN A 24 -20.14 18.31 1.85
C GLN A 24 -20.24 17.03 2.70
N GLU A 25 -21.32 16.28 2.53
CA GLU A 25 -21.66 15.13 3.34
C GLU A 25 -22.25 14.03 2.47
N LEU A 26 -21.90 12.79 2.77
CA LEU A 26 -22.43 11.63 2.09
C LEU A 26 -23.85 11.32 2.61
N CYS A 27 -24.86 11.44 1.77
CA CYS A 27 -26.24 11.09 2.10
C CYS A 27 -26.58 9.69 1.58
N ARG A 28 -27.45 8.96 2.29
CA ARG A 28 -27.91 7.61 1.90
C ARG A 28 -28.38 7.53 0.44
N ALA A 29 -29.06 8.58 -0.03
CA ALA A 29 -29.55 8.67 -1.41
C ALA A 29 -28.42 8.73 -2.47
N ASP A 30 -27.22 9.18 -2.09
CA ASP A 30 -26.10 9.37 -3.03
C ASP A 30 -25.44 8.05 -3.41
N PHE A 31 -25.40 7.09 -2.48
CA PHE A 31 -24.60 5.87 -2.61
C PHE A 31 -25.41 4.58 -2.55
N LEU A 32 -26.45 4.48 -1.72
CA LEU A 32 -27.09 3.18 -1.46
C LEU A 32 -27.75 2.59 -2.72
N PRO A 33 -28.51 3.36 -3.54
CA PRO A 33 -29.05 2.83 -4.79
C PRO A 33 -27.96 2.35 -5.76
N LYS A 34 -26.81 3.03 -5.79
CA LYS A 34 -25.67 2.66 -6.64
C LYS A 34 -25.02 1.37 -6.15
N ALA A 35 -24.82 1.25 -4.84
CA ALA A 35 -24.27 0.05 -4.20
C ALA A 35 -25.17 -1.17 -4.43
N SER A 36 -26.49 -1.03 -4.23
CA SER A 36 -27.47 -2.09 -4.49
C SER A 36 -27.47 -2.53 -5.94
N ALA A 37 -27.49 -1.58 -6.89
CA ALA A 37 -27.45 -1.89 -8.31
C ALA A 37 -26.16 -2.61 -8.72
N ALA A 38 -25.01 -2.17 -8.20
CA ALA A 38 -23.73 -2.80 -8.49
C ALA A 38 -23.63 -4.21 -7.87
N PHE A 39 -24.10 -4.39 -6.63
CA PHE A 39 -24.16 -5.70 -5.99
C PHE A 39 -25.01 -6.68 -6.83
N ASP A 40 -26.24 -6.29 -7.19
CA ASP A 40 -27.14 -7.12 -8.01
C ASP A 40 -26.52 -7.50 -9.37
N LEU A 41 -25.80 -6.55 -9.99
CA LEU A 41 -25.11 -6.74 -11.26
C LEU A 41 -23.95 -7.74 -11.16
N LEU A 42 -23.21 -7.71 -10.05
CA LEU A 42 -22.01 -8.53 -9.80
C LEU A 42 -22.33 -9.90 -9.20
N THR A 43 -23.58 -10.12 -8.73
CA THR A 43 -24.09 -11.40 -8.24
C THR A 43 -25.12 -12.01 -9.20
N GLN A 44 -25.12 -11.60 -10.48
CA GLN A 44 -25.99 -12.20 -11.48
C GLN A 44 -25.75 -13.71 -11.61
N LYS A 45 -26.83 -14.44 -11.91
CA LYS A 45 -26.82 -15.91 -12.01
C LYS A 45 -26.44 -16.59 -10.69
N TYR A 46 -26.76 -15.96 -9.57
CA TYR A 46 -26.87 -16.61 -8.28
C TYR A 46 -27.84 -17.80 -8.37
N SER A 47 -27.43 -18.97 -7.88
CA SER A 47 -28.27 -20.17 -7.78
C SER A 47 -27.74 -21.11 -6.70
N GLU A 48 -28.58 -22.01 -6.20
CA GLU A 48 -28.18 -23.04 -5.23
C GLU A 48 -27.03 -23.91 -5.77
N GLU A 49 -27.15 -24.40 -7.00
CA GLU A 49 -26.11 -25.20 -7.66
C GLU A 49 -24.75 -24.49 -7.65
N ARG A 50 -24.76 -23.19 -7.95
CA ARG A 50 -23.54 -22.39 -8.00
C ARG A 50 -22.93 -22.22 -6.61
N ILE A 51 -23.74 -21.91 -5.61
CA ILE A 51 -23.27 -21.75 -4.22
C ILE A 51 -22.68 -23.07 -3.70
N VAL A 52 -23.36 -24.19 -3.91
CA VAL A 52 -22.87 -25.51 -3.50
C VAL A 52 -21.54 -25.84 -4.21
N LYS A 53 -21.37 -25.44 -5.47
CA LYS A 53 -20.11 -25.59 -6.19
C LYS A 53 -18.98 -24.78 -5.55
N GLU A 54 -19.22 -23.52 -5.17
CA GLU A 54 -18.22 -22.69 -4.48
C GLU A 54 -17.82 -23.28 -3.12
N ILE A 55 -18.80 -23.77 -2.35
CA ILE A 55 -18.55 -24.45 -1.06
C ILE A 55 -17.70 -25.70 -1.24
N ARG A 56 -18.04 -26.56 -2.22
CA ARG A 56 -17.27 -27.78 -2.52
C ARG A 56 -15.87 -27.48 -3.05
N ALA A 57 -15.69 -26.33 -3.71
CA ALA A 57 -14.39 -25.81 -4.11
C ALA A 57 -13.61 -25.16 -2.95
N LYS A 58 -14.12 -25.23 -1.71
CA LYS A 58 -13.52 -24.66 -0.49
C LYS A 58 -13.30 -23.15 -0.58
N ASN A 59 -14.21 -22.45 -1.24
CA ASN A 59 -14.19 -20.99 -1.38
C ASN A 59 -14.79 -20.29 -0.15
N VAL A 60 -14.34 -20.69 1.05
CA VAL A 60 -14.96 -20.34 2.35
C VAL A 60 -15.05 -18.83 2.54
N ARG A 61 -13.96 -18.10 2.27
CA ARG A 61 -13.92 -16.63 2.37
C ARG A 61 -15.01 -15.95 1.55
N TRP A 62 -15.12 -16.25 0.26
CA TRP A 62 -16.05 -15.52 -0.61
C TRP A 62 -17.50 -15.95 -0.41
N VAL A 63 -17.74 -17.21 -0.02
CA VAL A 63 -19.09 -17.66 0.35
C VAL A 63 -19.58 -16.94 1.61
N THR A 64 -18.72 -16.80 2.62
CA THR A 64 -19.07 -16.11 3.87
C THR A 64 -19.21 -14.60 3.69
N ASN A 65 -18.36 -13.96 2.89
CA ASN A 65 -18.55 -12.56 2.51
C ASN A 65 -19.87 -12.33 1.75
N LEU A 66 -20.29 -13.26 0.88
CA LEU A 66 -21.54 -13.09 0.12
C LEU A 66 -22.77 -13.12 1.03
N MET A 67 -22.84 -14.05 1.98
CA MET A 67 -23.97 -14.13 2.92
C MET A 67 -24.03 -12.89 3.82
N SER A 68 -22.89 -12.44 4.36
CA SER A 68 -22.86 -11.25 5.22
C SER A 68 -23.18 -9.97 4.43
N ALA A 69 -22.62 -9.80 3.24
CA ALA A 69 -22.93 -8.68 2.36
C ALA A 69 -24.42 -8.62 2.03
N SER A 70 -25.03 -9.75 1.66
CA SER A 70 -26.46 -9.83 1.39
C SER A 70 -27.28 -9.47 2.63
N ALA A 71 -26.89 -9.96 3.81
CA ALA A 71 -27.55 -9.64 5.07
C ALA A 71 -27.46 -8.14 5.42
N VAL A 72 -26.31 -7.50 5.20
CA VAL A 72 -26.11 -6.06 5.39
C VAL A 72 -26.96 -5.26 4.41
N PHE A 73 -27.00 -5.64 3.12
CA PHE A 73 -27.90 -5.02 2.15
C PHE A 73 -29.36 -5.15 2.56
N TYR A 74 -29.79 -6.30 3.11
CA TYR A 74 -31.13 -6.44 3.67
C TYR A 74 -31.37 -5.46 4.82
N LYS A 75 -30.49 -5.39 5.84
CA LYS A 75 -30.65 -4.42 6.93
C LYS A 75 -30.70 -2.97 6.38
N ALA A 76 -29.91 -2.67 5.35
CA ALA A 76 -29.80 -1.33 4.77
C ALA A 76 -30.95 -0.95 3.83
N THR A 77 -31.69 -1.89 3.25
CA THR A 77 -32.71 -1.62 2.21
C THR A 77 -34.10 -2.13 2.58
N HIS A 78 -34.18 -3.10 3.49
CA HIS A 78 -35.35 -3.93 3.79
C HIS A 78 -35.89 -4.71 2.58
N GLU A 79 -35.11 -4.86 1.51
CA GLU A 79 -35.52 -5.62 0.33
C GLU A 79 -35.35 -7.12 0.58
N LYS A 80 -36.47 -7.85 0.59
CA LYS A 80 -36.51 -9.29 0.91
C LYS A 80 -35.56 -10.14 0.07
N ARG A 81 -35.29 -9.76 -1.19
CA ARG A 81 -34.38 -10.49 -2.09
C ARG A 81 -32.97 -10.70 -1.49
N TYR A 82 -32.49 -9.75 -0.70
CA TYR A 82 -31.18 -9.85 -0.07
C TYR A 82 -31.19 -10.79 1.14
N LEU A 83 -32.28 -10.79 1.92
CA LEU A 83 -32.46 -11.75 3.01
C LEU A 83 -32.62 -13.18 2.47
N ASP A 84 -33.38 -13.36 1.39
CA ASP A 84 -33.54 -14.64 0.71
C ASP A 84 -32.18 -15.18 0.20
N MET A 85 -31.35 -14.31 -0.39
CA MET A 85 -30.00 -14.69 -0.81
C MET A 85 -29.12 -15.08 0.38
N SER A 86 -29.11 -14.29 1.46
CA SER A 86 -28.35 -14.60 2.68
C SER A 86 -28.75 -15.95 3.25
N GLU A 87 -30.06 -16.20 3.44
CA GLU A 87 -30.58 -17.46 3.96
C GLU A 87 -30.15 -18.65 3.11
N GLN A 88 -30.32 -18.57 1.79
CA GLN A 88 -29.98 -19.68 0.90
C GLN A 88 -28.45 -19.92 0.84
N VAL A 89 -27.61 -18.87 0.90
CA VAL A 89 -26.15 -19.07 0.97
C VAL A 89 -25.76 -19.71 2.31
N PHE A 90 -26.25 -19.15 3.43
CA PHE A 90 -25.97 -19.63 4.77
C PHE A 90 -26.46 -21.07 4.96
N GLY A 91 -27.72 -21.36 4.63
CA GLY A 91 -28.31 -22.69 4.73
C GLY A 91 -27.58 -23.75 3.91
N ASN A 92 -27.10 -23.41 2.72
CA ASN A 92 -26.29 -24.33 1.92
C ASN A 92 -24.91 -24.59 2.53
N ALA A 93 -24.27 -23.57 3.10
CA ALA A 93 -23.03 -23.73 3.84
C ALA A 93 -23.23 -24.66 5.05
N ILE A 94 -24.21 -24.39 5.93
CA ILE A 94 -24.53 -25.23 7.09
C ILE A 94 -24.78 -26.69 6.68
N ARG A 95 -25.59 -26.91 5.63
CA ARG A 95 -25.93 -28.26 5.15
C ARG A 95 -24.72 -29.02 4.63
N GLU A 96 -23.87 -28.41 3.80
CA GLU A 96 -22.71 -29.09 3.22
C GLU A 96 -21.58 -29.26 4.22
N TRP A 97 -21.37 -28.29 5.13
CA TRP A 97 -20.37 -28.38 6.19
C TRP A 97 -20.73 -29.43 7.25
N LYS A 98 -22.01 -29.57 7.60
CA LYS A 98 -22.46 -30.65 8.47
C LYS A 98 -22.20 -32.04 7.87
N LYS A 99 -22.30 -32.19 6.55
CA LYS A 99 -21.97 -33.45 5.86
C LYS A 99 -20.47 -33.70 5.78
N ASN A 100 -19.67 -32.65 5.68
CA ASN A 100 -18.22 -32.75 5.51
C ASN A 100 -17.50 -31.54 6.12
N GLU A 101 -17.02 -31.72 7.34
CA GLU A 101 -16.27 -30.70 8.09
C GLU A 101 -15.03 -30.18 7.35
N LYS A 102 -14.41 -30.99 6.48
CA LYS A 102 -13.23 -30.56 5.71
C LYS A 102 -13.53 -29.40 4.74
N LEU A 103 -14.80 -29.11 4.48
CA LEU A 103 -15.26 -27.98 3.67
C LEU A 103 -15.33 -26.66 4.46
N MET A 104 -15.22 -26.71 5.80
CA MET A 104 -15.06 -25.52 6.64
C MET A 104 -13.67 -24.90 6.50
N HIS A 105 -12.68 -25.69 6.04
CA HIS A 105 -11.33 -25.22 5.74
C HIS A 105 -11.15 -24.91 4.25
N GLY A 106 -10.60 -23.74 3.97
CA GLY A 106 -10.38 -23.24 2.63
C GLY A 106 -9.20 -22.27 2.54
N LYS A 107 -9.10 -21.58 1.40
CA LYS A 107 -8.10 -20.52 1.25
C LYS A 107 -8.60 -19.27 1.98
N ASP A 108 -7.72 -18.67 2.78
CA ASP A 108 -7.99 -17.42 3.52
C ASP A 108 -9.27 -17.52 4.40
N ASP A 109 -9.55 -18.69 4.97
CA ASP A 109 -10.74 -18.98 5.78
C ASP A 109 -10.73 -18.29 7.15
N PHE A 110 -9.59 -17.77 7.60
CA PHE A 110 -9.46 -16.97 8.82
C PHE A 110 -10.27 -15.65 8.80
N PHE A 111 -10.79 -15.22 7.64
CA PHE A 111 -11.71 -14.08 7.51
C PHE A 111 -13.20 -14.45 7.66
N ALA A 112 -13.51 -15.74 7.79
CA ALA A 112 -14.88 -16.24 7.64
C ALA A 112 -15.75 -16.01 8.88
N LEU A 113 -15.17 -16.13 10.08
CA LEU A 113 -15.95 -16.22 11.33
C LEU A 113 -16.78 -14.96 11.59
N GLN A 114 -16.19 -13.78 11.38
CA GLN A 114 -16.91 -12.51 11.56
C GLN A 114 -18.09 -12.34 10.60
N ASN A 115 -17.96 -12.84 9.37
CA ASN A 115 -19.00 -12.78 8.35
C ASN A 115 -20.12 -13.79 8.62
N LEU A 116 -19.75 -15.01 9.03
CA LEU A 116 -20.70 -16.03 9.45
C LEU A 116 -21.56 -15.56 10.62
N ALA A 117 -20.93 -14.98 11.64
CA ALA A 117 -21.64 -14.51 12.82
C ALA A 117 -22.59 -13.36 12.49
N LEU A 118 -22.19 -12.42 11.63
CA LEU A 118 -23.07 -11.33 11.17
C LEU A 118 -24.27 -11.85 10.37
N ALA A 119 -24.06 -12.82 9.47
CA ALA A 119 -25.16 -13.43 8.74
C ALA A 119 -26.10 -14.22 9.66
N TYR A 120 -25.54 -14.96 10.63
CA TYR A 120 -26.31 -15.69 11.64
C TYR A 120 -27.22 -14.75 12.43
N GLU A 121 -26.69 -13.66 13.00
CA GLU A 121 -27.45 -12.68 13.79
C GLU A 121 -28.64 -12.13 12.98
N ILE A 122 -28.40 -11.71 11.74
CA ILE A 122 -29.44 -11.13 10.89
C ILE A 122 -30.51 -12.15 10.52
N LEU A 123 -30.14 -13.41 10.29
CA LEU A 123 -31.10 -14.48 10.02
C LEU A 123 -31.87 -14.89 11.28
N GLN A 124 -31.23 -14.84 12.46
CA GLN A 124 -31.86 -15.07 13.75
C GLN A 124 -32.92 -14.01 14.04
N ASP A 125 -32.58 -12.72 13.85
CA ASP A 125 -33.49 -11.57 14.00
C ASP A 125 -34.77 -11.68 13.14
N ASN A 126 -34.76 -12.56 12.14
CA ASN A 126 -35.84 -12.74 11.16
C ASN A 126 -36.47 -14.15 11.20
N ASP A 127 -36.13 -14.99 12.18
CA ASP A 127 -36.61 -16.37 12.32
C ASP A 127 -36.30 -17.27 11.10
N ARG A 128 -35.11 -17.08 10.48
CA ARG A 128 -34.69 -17.78 9.24
C ARG A 128 -33.46 -18.67 9.40
N LEU A 129 -33.11 -19.02 10.63
CA LEU A 129 -31.97 -19.92 10.85
C LEU A 129 -32.29 -21.35 10.40
N PRO A 130 -31.39 -22.00 9.62
CA PRO A 130 -31.55 -23.40 9.27
C PRO A 130 -31.30 -24.31 10.49
N MET A 131 -31.94 -25.48 10.49
CA MET A 131 -31.74 -26.49 11.53
C MET A 131 -30.26 -26.89 11.65
N GLY A 132 -29.72 -26.86 12.88
CA GLY A 132 -28.33 -27.23 13.16
C GLY A 132 -27.31 -26.12 12.91
N ALA A 133 -27.75 -24.87 12.71
CA ALA A 133 -26.86 -23.71 12.57
C ALA A 133 -25.90 -23.56 13.75
N ASP A 134 -26.41 -23.63 14.98
CA ASP A 134 -25.63 -23.42 16.22
C ASP A 134 -24.47 -24.41 16.34
N GLU A 135 -24.74 -25.71 16.12
CA GLU A 135 -23.74 -26.78 16.15
C GLU A 135 -22.60 -26.51 15.16
N VAL A 136 -22.95 -26.10 13.93
CA VAL A 136 -21.97 -25.81 12.88
C VAL A 136 -21.18 -24.53 13.18
N MET A 137 -21.84 -23.49 13.70
CA MET A 137 -21.20 -22.22 14.04
C MET A 137 -20.17 -22.39 15.16
N ILE A 138 -20.54 -23.07 16.25
CA ILE A 138 -19.63 -23.36 17.37
C ILE A 138 -18.47 -24.22 16.88
N ARG A 139 -18.76 -25.26 16.09
CA ARG A 139 -17.70 -26.13 15.53
C ARG A 139 -16.75 -25.37 14.61
N PHE A 140 -17.26 -24.47 13.79
CA PHE A 140 -16.43 -23.63 12.91
C PHE A 140 -15.49 -22.74 13.74
N ALA A 141 -15.99 -22.11 14.81
CA ALA A 141 -15.19 -21.30 15.71
C ALA A 141 -14.07 -22.11 16.37
N ASP A 142 -14.39 -23.30 16.89
CA ASP A 142 -13.40 -24.20 17.52
C ASP A 142 -12.30 -24.65 16.54
N LEU A 143 -12.66 -24.95 15.29
CA LEU A 143 -11.70 -25.37 14.26
C LEU A 143 -10.72 -24.26 13.84
N HIS A 144 -11.11 -23.00 14.01
CA HIS A 144 -10.30 -21.83 13.61
C HIS A 144 -9.74 -21.07 14.81
N PHE A 145 -9.93 -21.58 16.03
CA PHE A 145 -9.40 -20.97 17.24
C PHE A 145 -7.90 -21.24 17.39
N ASP A 146 -7.13 -20.15 17.48
CA ASP A 146 -5.70 -20.17 17.75
C ASP A 146 -5.38 -19.10 18.81
N PRO A 147 -5.20 -19.49 20.09
CA PRO A 147 -5.05 -18.53 21.20
C PRO A 147 -3.71 -17.76 21.16
N ASP A 148 -2.74 -18.24 20.38
CA ASP A 148 -1.41 -17.65 20.29
C ASP A 148 -1.22 -16.76 19.06
N PHE A 149 -2.21 -16.71 18.18
CA PHE A 149 -2.22 -15.82 17.02
C PHE A 149 -2.54 -14.36 17.42
N VAL A 150 -1.57 -13.71 18.07
CA VAL A 150 -1.66 -12.31 18.53
C VAL A 150 -0.69 -11.44 17.76
N ILE A 151 -1.19 -10.74 16.74
CA ILE A 151 -0.38 -9.95 15.80
C ILE A 151 -1.03 -8.62 15.45
N ASP A 152 -0.20 -7.60 15.16
CA ASP A 152 -0.63 -6.24 14.84
C ASP A 152 -0.92 -6.06 13.34
N ASN A 153 -1.95 -6.75 12.84
CA ASN A 153 -2.45 -6.59 11.48
C ASN A 153 -3.93 -6.97 11.34
N ASN A 154 -4.47 -6.80 10.13
CA ASN A 154 -5.86 -7.12 9.84
C ASN A 154 -6.25 -8.57 10.15
N GLN A 155 -5.36 -9.56 10.00
CA GLN A 155 -5.70 -10.96 10.28
C GLN A 155 -5.95 -11.21 11.77
N GLY A 156 -5.13 -10.59 12.64
CA GLY A 156 -5.31 -10.69 14.08
C GLY A 156 -6.65 -10.08 14.53
N GLN A 157 -6.97 -8.87 14.05
CA GLN A 157 -8.19 -8.19 14.46
C GLN A 157 -9.46 -8.77 13.84
N GLU A 158 -9.45 -9.21 12.57
CA GLU A 158 -10.62 -9.88 11.99
C GLU A 158 -10.99 -11.17 12.74
N ARG A 159 -9.99 -11.95 13.17
CA ARG A 159 -10.22 -13.12 14.04
C ARG A 159 -10.83 -12.70 15.38
N ALA A 160 -10.25 -11.69 16.03
CA ALA A 160 -10.76 -11.17 17.29
C ALA A 160 -12.21 -10.70 17.17
N LEU A 161 -12.56 -9.96 16.11
CA LEU A 161 -13.94 -9.54 15.83
C LEU A 161 -14.88 -10.74 15.66
N GLY A 162 -14.44 -11.78 14.94
CA GLY A 162 -15.19 -13.03 14.82
C GLY A 162 -15.50 -13.65 16.19
N PHE A 163 -14.51 -13.72 17.08
CA PHE A 163 -14.69 -14.26 18.42
C PHE A 163 -15.53 -13.36 19.34
N VAL A 164 -15.45 -12.04 19.22
CA VAL A 164 -16.37 -11.11 19.91
C VAL A 164 -17.82 -11.45 19.57
N ARG A 165 -18.13 -11.59 18.27
CA ARG A 165 -19.47 -11.96 17.81
C ARG A 165 -19.91 -13.32 18.30
N MET A 166 -19.02 -14.31 18.26
CA MET A 166 -19.33 -15.65 18.78
C MET A 166 -19.62 -15.63 20.29
N CYS A 167 -18.91 -14.81 21.07
CA CYS A 167 -19.19 -14.65 22.50
C CYS A 167 -20.56 -14.03 22.76
N ASN A 168 -21.00 -13.11 21.90
CA ASN A 168 -22.31 -12.45 22.01
C ASN A 168 -23.45 -13.39 21.59
N LEU A 169 -23.26 -14.15 20.51
CA LEU A 169 -24.26 -15.08 19.98
C LEU A 169 -24.40 -16.36 20.82
N PHE A 170 -23.30 -16.88 21.36
CA PHE A 170 -23.26 -18.15 22.09
C PHE A 170 -22.59 -17.99 23.46
N PRO A 171 -23.21 -17.23 24.39
CA PRO A 171 -22.62 -16.93 25.70
C PRO A 171 -22.39 -18.18 26.57
N ASP A 172 -23.11 -19.27 26.28
CA ASP A 172 -23.05 -20.54 27.01
C ASP A 172 -22.29 -21.65 26.25
N ALA A 173 -21.63 -21.32 25.12
CA ALA A 173 -20.85 -22.31 24.38
C ALA A 173 -19.65 -22.84 25.21
N PRO A 174 -19.27 -24.12 25.08
CA PRO A 174 -18.18 -24.70 25.86
C PRO A 174 -16.83 -23.97 25.72
N GLY A 175 -16.54 -23.39 24.55
CA GLY A 175 -15.29 -22.69 24.25
C GLY A 175 -15.27 -21.20 24.59
N VAL A 176 -16.40 -20.63 25.05
CA VAL A 176 -16.60 -19.18 25.15
C VAL A 176 -15.59 -18.48 26.08
N SER A 177 -15.15 -19.13 27.16
CA SER A 177 -14.15 -18.57 28.08
C SER A 177 -12.81 -18.34 27.39
N HIS A 178 -12.37 -19.30 26.57
CA HIS A 178 -11.12 -19.18 25.80
C HIS A 178 -11.22 -18.13 24.70
N TRP A 179 -12.38 -18.02 24.05
CA TRP A 179 -12.63 -16.97 23.06
C TRP A 179 -12.56 -15.57 23.69
N LYS A 180 -13.16 -15.37 24.87
CA LYS A 180 -13.09 -14.11 25.63
C LYS A 180 -11.65 -13.76 26.01
N GLU A 181 -10.89 -14.74 26.52
CA GLU A 181 -9.47 -14.55 26.86
C GLU A 181 -8.65 -14.09 25.65
N TYR A 182 -8.85 -14.73 24.49
CA TYR A 182 -8.18 -14.34 23.25
C TYR A 182 -8.54 -12.92 22.81
N VAL A 183 -9.84 -12.57 22.83
CA VAL A 183 -10.33 -11.22 22.49
C VAL A 183 -9.70 -10.16 23.38
N ASP A 184 -9.64 -10.39 24.69
CA ASP A 184 -9.03 -9.44 25.62
C ASP A 184 -7.50 -9.36 25.42
N LYS A 185 -6.82 -10.48 25.15
CA LYS A 185 -5.40 -10.53 24.80
C LYS A 185 -5.10 -9.68 23.55
N MET A 186 -5.88 -9.84 22.49
CA MET A 186 -5.78 -9.05 21.26
C MET A 186 -6.06 -7.57 21.50
N TRP A 187 -7.11 -7.25 22.24
CA TRP A 187 -7.46 -5.87 22.59
C TRP A 187 -6.34 -5.20 23.39
N HIS A 188 -5.84 -5.83 24.44
CA HIS A 188 -4.77 -5.28 25.28
C HIS A 188 -3.44 -5.15 24.54
N PHE A 189 -3.16 -6.06 23.61
CA PHE A 189 -1.99 -5.99 22.76
C PHE A 189 -2.00 -4.70 21.91
N TRP A 190 -3.09 -4.44 21.19
CA TRP A 190 -3.24 -3.22 20.40
C TRP A 190 -3.38 -1.95 21.27
N TYR A 191 -4.22 -2.00 22.31
CA TYR A 191 -4.56 -0.83 23.14
C TYR A 191 -3.37 -0.25 23.90
N ARG A 192 -2.31 -1.04 24.13
CA ARG A 192 -1.04 -0.55 24.69
C ARG A 192 -0.39 0.52 23.80
N ASN A 193 -0.48 0.34 22.48
CA ASN A 193 0.15 1.21 21.48
C ASN A 193 -0.80 2.32 21.04
N LYS A 194 -2.13 2.08 21.02
CA LYS A 194 -3.16 3.02 20.59
C LYS A 194 -2.98 3.54 19.15
N ASP A 195 -2.26 2.78 18.34
CA ASP A 195 -1.93 2.98 16.93
C ASP A 195 -1.68 1.58 16.34
N VAL A 196 -1.49 1.48 15.02
CA VAL A 196 -1.23 0.23 14.33
C VAL A 196 0.09 0.28 13.56
N ASP A 197 0.86 -0.81 13.66
CA ASP A 197 2.07 -1.05 12.87
C ASP A 197 1.76 -1.70 11.51
N GLU A 198 0.70 -1.19 10.85
CA GLU A 198 0.25 -1.58 9.52
C GLU A 198 0.66 -0.50 8.51
N THR A 199 1.43 -0.87 7.49
CA THR A 199 1.98 0.07 6.50
C THR A 199 1.51 -0.30 5.11
N ALA A 200 0.20 -0.32 4.97
CA ALA A 200 -0.48 -0.37 3.70
C ALA A 200 -1.83 0.33 3.80
N THR A 201 -2.11 1.31 2.93
CA THR A 201 -3.31 2.15 3.04
C THR A 201 -4.61 1.33 2.98
N LEU A 202 -4.69 0.31 2.11
CA LEU A 202 -5.83 -0.63 2.09
C LEU A 202 -5.97 -1.40 3.41
N TYR A 203 -4.93 -2.11 3.84
CA TYR A 203 -5.03 -2.99 5.01
C TYR A 203 -5.26 -2.20 6.29
N ALA A 204 -4.75 -0.97 6.38
CA ALA A 204 -5.02 -0.06 7.48
C ALA A 204 -6.52 0.21 7.65
N SER A 205 -7.28 0.41 6.56
CA SER A 205 -8.73 0.63 6.65
C SER A 205 -9.50 -0.58 7.16
N ILE A 206 -9.10 -1.79 6.76
CA ILE A 206 -9.71 -3.05 7.22
C ILE A 206 -9.44 -3.20 8.72
N HIS A 207 -8.17 -3.13 9.08
CA HIS A 207 -7.69 -3.26 10.45
C HIS A 207 -8.40 -2.28 11.39
N LEU A 208 -8.53 -1.02 10.98
CA LEU A 208 -9.18 0.04 11.75
C LEU A 208 -10.70 -0.16 11.87
N ASN A 209 -11.37 -0.65 10.82
CA ASN A 209 -12.77 -1.02 10.88
C ASN A 209 -13.03 -2.11 11.94
N ASP A 210 -12.17 -3.13 11.98
CA ASP A 210 -12.33 -4.24 12.92
C ASP A 210 -12.09 -3.80 14.36
N ILE A 211 -11.08 -2.97 14.62
CA ILE A 211 -10.83 -2.41 15.97
C ILE A 211 -12.05 -1.61 16.46
N ILE A 212 -12.64 -0.79 15.60
CA ILE A 212 -13.84 -0.02 15.96
C ILE A 212 -15.02 -0.95 16.26
N ASN A 213 -15.23 -1.98 15.44
CA ASN A 213 -16.31 -2.96 15.67
C ASN A 213 -16.09 -3.78 16.94
N ILE A 214 -14.86 -4.23 17.22
CA ILE A 214 -14.51 -4.88 18.48
C ILE A 214 -14.87 -3.97 19.65
N ALA A 215 -14.54 -2.67 19.56
CA ALA A 215 -14.85 -1.73 20.61
C ALA A 215 -16.37 -1.55 20.83
N ILE A 216 -17.15 -1.51 19.75
CA ILE A 216 -18.61 -1.39 19.80
C ILE A 216 -19.24 -2.65 20.40
N GLU A 217 -18.87 -3.81 19.87
CA GLU A 217 -19.51 -5.09 20.20
C GLU A 217 -19.02 -5.69 21.53
N SER A 218 -17.96 -5.12 22.14
CA SER A 218 -17.48 -5.50 23.47
C SER A 218 -17.61 -4.39 24.53
N ASP A 219 -18.41 -3.35 24.26
CA ASP A 219 -18.66 -2.20 25.16
C ASP A 219 -17.37 -1.45 25.60
N LYS A 220 -16.40 -1.35 24.70
CA LYS A 220 -15.11 -0.67 24.88
C LYS A 220 -15.03 0.68 24.15
N VAL A 221 -16.13 1.21 23.62
CA VAL A 221 -16.16 2.47 22.84
C VAL A 221 -15.55 3.66 23.58
N ALA A 222 -15.74 3.75 24.91
CA ALA A 222 -15.16 4.82 25.72
C ALA A 222 -13.62 4.85 25.64
N LEU A 223 -13.00 3.68 25.48
CA LEU A 223 -11.54 3.55 25.38
C LEU A 223 -10.98 4.10 24.06
N LEU A 224 -11.81 4.24 23.02
CA LEU A 224 -11.42 4.86 21.75
C LEU A 224 -11.35 6.39 21.83
N LYS A 225 -11.83 7.01 22.92
CA LYS A 225 -11.95 8.47 23.06
C LYS A 225 -10.73 9.08 23.77
N THR A 226 -9.53 8.64 23.40
CA THR A 226 -8.27 9.17 23.95
C THR A 226 -7.58 10.12 22.95
N PRO A 227 -6.77 11.08 23.42
CA PRO A 227 -6.00 11.96 22.53
C PRO A 227 -5.06 11.19 21.58
N GLU A 228 -4.47 10.09 22.02
CA GLU A 228 -3.58 9.26 21.18
C GLU A 228 -4.33 8.63 20.01
N ILE A 229 -5.49 8.03 20.27
CA ILE A 229 -6.34 7.44 19.22
C ILE A 229 -6.89 8.53 18.30
N ARG A 230 -7.22 9.71 18.82
CA ARG A 230 -7.61 10.85 17.99
C ARG A 230 -6.48 11.26 17.05
N ARG A 231 -5.23 11.35 17.53
CA ARG A 231 -4.06 11.65 16.67
C ARG A 231 -3.87 10.59 15.59
N TRP A 232 -4.11 9.33 15.93
CA TRP A 232 -4.09 8.23 14.95
C TRP A 232 -5.18 8.38 13.88
N PHE A 233 -6.41 8.74 14.24
CA PHE A 233 -7.47 9.02 13.25
C PHE A 233 -7.14 10.22 12.38
N GLU A 234 -6.68 11.32 12.99
CA GLU A 234 -6.28 12.55 12.29
C GLU A 234 -5.12 12.29 11.31
N ARG A 235 -4.18 11.40 11.65
CA ARG A 235 -3.10 10.97 10.74
C ARG A 235 -3.64 10.45 9.41
N TYR A 236 -4.63 9.56 9.43
CA TYR A 236 -5.20 9.02 8.20
C TYR A 236 -6.10 10.01 7.44
N ARG A 237 -6.86 10.85 8.15
CA ARG A 237 -7.59 11.95 7.52
C ARG A 237 -6.63 12.88 6.79
N ASP A 238 -5.52 13.23 7.45
CA ASP A 238 -4.56 14.17 6.88
C ASP A 238 -3.77 13.56 5.71
N GLN A 239 -3.59 12.24 5.64
CA GLN A 239 -3.00 11.57 4.48
C GLN A 239 -3.87 11.63 3.22
N GLN A 240 -5.18 11.88 3.33
CA GLN A 240 -6.06 12.03 2.17
C GLN A 240 -5.61 13.22 1.31
N ALA A 241 -5.51 13.01 0.00
CA ALA A 241 -5.19 14.05 -0.95
C ALA A 241 -6.34 15.09 -1.02
N PRO A 242 -6.07 16.37 -1.35
CA PRO A 242 -7.11 17.40 -1.50
C PRO A 242 -8.27 17.00 -2.42
N SER A 243 -8.00 16.24 -3.49
CA SER A 243 -9.01 15.68 -4.40
C SER A 243 -9.95 14.66 -3.74
N GLY A 244 -9.50 14.03 -2.65
CA GLY A 244 -10.21 13.00 -1.91
C GLY A 244 -9.59 11.62 -2.03
N TYR A 245 -8.64 11.39 -2.93
CA TYR A 245 -7.95 10.08 -3.03
C TYR A 245 -7.20 9.75 -1.75
N MET A 246 -7.10 8.46 -1.43
CA MET A 246 -6.17 7.94 -0.43
C MET A 246 -4.91 7.45 -1.17
N PRO A 247 -3.76 8.13 -1.02
CA PRO A 247 -2.50 7.69 -1.62
C PRO A 247 -2.11 6.27 -1.19
N GLU A 248 -1.52 5.51 -2.11
CA GLU A 248 -1.08 4.13 -1.83
C GLU A 248 0.36 4.08 -1.31
N TYR A 249 0.61 3.17 -0.37
CA TYR A 249 1.92 2.76 0.11
C TYR A 249 1.86 1.31 0.61
N GLY A 250 3.01 0.62 0.68
CA GLY A 250 3.07 -0.80 1.03
C GLY A 250 2.32 -1.73 0.08
N ASP A 251 1.89 -2.90 0.58
CA ASP A 251 1.10 -3.85 -0.23
C ASP A 251 -0.33 -3.35 -0.50
N ASP A 252 -0.45 -2.36 -1.36
CA ASP A 252 -1.71 -1.71 -1.68
C ASP A 252 -2.06 -1.76 -3.18
N TYR A 253 -3.33 -1.48 -3.47
CA TYR A 253 -3.84 -1.16 -4.79
C TYR A 253 -4.53 0.19 -4.72
N PHE A 254 -4.12 1.12 -5.57
CA PHE A 254 -4.91 2.31 -5.87
C PHE A 254 -6.38 1.91 -6.16
N PHE A 255 -7.35 2.59 -5.53
CA PHE A 255 -8.81 2.32 -5.56
C PHE A 255 -9.44 1.33 -4.57
N ALA A 256 -8.75 0.94 -3.50
CA ALA A 256 -9.36 0.14 -2.44
C ALA A 256 -10.07 1.00 -1.35
N TYR A 257 -11.02 1.86 -1.75
CA TYR A 257 -11.51 2.98 -0.93
C TYR A 257 -12.83 2.78 -0.18
N ASN A 258 -13.61 1.72 -0.47
CA ASN A 258 -14.94 1.56 0.15
C ASN A 258 -14.86 1.42 1.68
N ASN A 259 -13.84 0.73 2.20
CA ASN A 259 -13.61 0.62 3.64
C ASN A 259 -13.20 1.95 4.28
N TRP A 260 -12.44 2.78 3.57
CA TRP A 260 -12.09 4.11 4.07
C TRP A 260 -13.32 5.02 4.22
N ILE A 261 -14.28 4.95 3.29
CA ILE A 261 -15.55 5.68 3.42
C ILE A 261 -16.28 5.28 4.71
N LEU A 262 -16.42 3.97 4.95
CA LEU A 262 -17.04 3.43 6.16
C LEU A 262 -16.30 3.87 7.43
N VAL A 263 -14.98 3.74 7.44
CA VAL A 263 -14.15 4.08 8.59
C VAL A 263 -14.21 5.56 8.91
N PHE A 264 -14.13 6.46 7.93
CA PHE A 264 -14.26 7.89 8.17
C PHE A 264 -15.64 8.27 8.72
N GLU A 265 -16.72 7.65 8.22
CA GLU A 265 -18.06 7.84 8.78
C GLU A 265 -18.15 7.31 10.24
N LYS A 266 -17.49 6.19 10.57
CA LYS A 266 -17.39 5.69 11.95
C LYS A 266 -16.58 6.64 12.85
N MET A 267 -15.42 7.10 12.40
CA MET A 267 -14.58 8.08 13.12
C MET A 267 -15.36 9.35 13.45
N ALA A 268 -16.13 9.87 12.49
CA ALA A 268 -16.96 11.05 12.71
C ALA A 268 -17.94 10.84 13.86
N ARG A 269 -18.64 9.70 13.94
CA ARG A 269 -19.60 9.42 15.00
C ARG A 269 -18.95 9.16 16.35
N LEU A 270 -17.76 8.53 16.36
CA LEU A 270 -16.99 8.30 17.58
C LEU A 270 -16.50 9.60 18.21
N THR A 271 -16.04 10.54 17.37
CA THR A 271 -15.38 11.79 17.80
C THR A 271 -16.32 12.99 17.85
N GLY A 272 -17.39 12.99 17.07
CA GLY A 272 -18.22 14.17 16.78
C GLY A 272 -17.59 15.15 15.79
N ASP A 273 -16.52 14.75 15.08
CA ASP A 273 -15.75 15.62 14.19
C ASP A 273 -16.23 15.50 12.72
N ALA A 274 -16.78 16.59 12.18
CA ALA A 274 -17.31 16.66 10.81
C ALA A 274 -16.23 16.53 9.73
N SER A 275 -14.95 16.80 10.06
CA SER A 275 -13.85 16.70 9.09
C SER A 275 -13.69 15.28 8.53
N PHE A 276 -14.04 14.25 9.30
CA PHE A 276 -14.03 12.87 8.80
C PHE A 276 -15.20 12.59 7.83
N ARG A 277 -16.40 13.16 8.03
CA ARG A 277 -17.50 13.01 7.05
C ARG A 277 -17.20 13.71 5.74
N LYS A 278 -16.56 14.88 5.81
CA LYS A 278 -16.04 15.56 4.61
C LYS A 278 -15.02 14.69 3.89
N ALA A 279 -14.12 14.02 4.62
CA ALA A 279 -13.17 13.07 4.01
C ALA A 279 -13.88 11.90 3.33
N ALA A 280 -14.90 11.31 3.95
CA ALA A 280 -15.72 10.25 3.35
C ALA A 280 -16.44 10.72 2.08
N TRP A 281 -17.03 11.92 2.12
CA TRP A 281 -17.70 12.54 0.97
C TRP A 281 -16.74 12.81 -0.19
N LYS A 282 -15.56 13.39 0.08
CA LYS A 282 -14.53 13.63 -0.94
C LYS A 282 -14.11 12.32 -1.60
N LEU A 283 -13.84 11.29 -0.80
CA LEU A 283 -13.42 9.97 -1.27
C LEU A 283 -14.49 9.30 -2.15
N PHE A 284 -15.76 9.36 -1.75
CA PHE A 284 -16.86 8.81 -2.55
C PHE A 284 -17.04 9.56 -3.87
N THR A 285 -17.05 10.88 -3.84
CA THR A 285 -17.35 11.72 -5.02
C THR A 285 -16.24 11.69 -6.06
N ILE A 286 -14.97 11.65 -5.66
CA ILE A 286 -13.85 11.45 -6.59
C ILE A 286 -13.69 9.97 -7.00
N GLY A 287 -13.94 9.04 -6.07
CA GLY A 287 -13.70 7.62 -6.28
C GLY A 287 -14.71 6.96 -7.23
N TYR A 288 -16.01 7.18 -7.01
CA TYR A 288 -17.08 6.48 -7.74
C TYR A 288 -17.00 6.65 -9.27
N PRO A 289 -16.85 7.87 -9.83
CA PRO A 289 -16.72 8.06 -11.29
C PRO A 289 -15.47 7.39 -11.88
N ASN A 290 -14.47 7.13 -11.04
CA ASN A 290 -13.17 6.61 -11.41
C ASN A 290 -12.97 5.13 -11.02
N LEU A 291 -14.01 4.42 -10.55
CA LEU A 291 -13.89 2.99 -10.28
C LEU A 291 -13.59 2.19 -11.57
N ASP A 292 -12.81 1.12 -11.44
CA ASP A 292 -12.50 0.20 -12.54
C ASP A 292 -13.78 -0.46 -13.07
N ILE A 293 -13.84 -0.69 -14.40
CA ILE A 293 -14.99 -1.30 -15.08
C ILE A 293 -15.40 -2.66 -14.50
N LYS A 294 -14.49 -3.39 -13.85
CA LYS A 294 -14.79 -4.66 -13.16
C LYS A 294 -15.83 -4.52 -12.05
N TYR A 295 -15.96 -3.35 -11.42
CA TYR A 295 -17.00 -3.07 -10.42
C TYR A 295 -18.39 -2.85 -11.04
N PHE A 296 -18.48 -2.73 -12.36
CA PHE A 296 -19.72 -2.54 -13.11
C PHE A 296 -19.92 -3.63 -14.18
N LYS A 297 -19.11 -4.70 -14.16
CA LYS A 297 -19.19 -5.77 -15.15
C LYS A 297 -20.23 -6.81 -14.71
N PRO A 298 -21.32 -7.03 -15.48
CA PRO A 298 -22.31 -8.05 -15.16
C PRO A 298 -21.65 -9.43 -15.03
N GLY A 299 -22.01 -10.18 -13.98
CA GLY A 299 -21.46 -11.52 -13.81
C GLY A 299 -21.52 -12.03 -12.38
N TRP A 300 -20.51 -12.84 -12.03
CA TRP A 300 -20.34 -13.45 -10.71
C TRP A 300 -18.96 -13.12 -10.19
N ASN A 301 -18.84 -11.91 -9.65
CA ASN A 301 -17.58 -11.31 -9.23
C ASN A 301 -17.67 -11.05 -7.72
N LEU A 302 -17.60 -12.13 -6.93
CA LEU A 302 -17.90 -12.10 -5.49
C LEU A 302 -17.09 -11.06 -4.73
N ARG A 303 -15.80 -10.93 -5.04
CA ARG A 303 -14.94 -9.92 -4.41
C ARG A 303 -15.49 -8.51 -4.60
N GLN A 304 -15.66 -8.09 -5.86
CA GLN A 304 -16.17 -6.76 -6.18
C GLN A 304 -17.58 -6.54 -5.63
N ALA A 305 -18.43 -7.58 -5.64
CA ALA A 305 -19.79 -7.48 -5.10
C ALA A 305 -19.74 -7.16 -3.60
N CYS A 306 -18.95 -7.92 -2.83
CA CYS A 306 -18.88 -7.76 -1.39
C CYS A 306 -18.22 -6.44 -0.97
N ASP A 307 -17.31 -5.88 -1.79
CA ASP A 307 -16.72 -4.56 -1.52
C ASP A 307 -17.80 -3.45 -1.44
N TRP A 308 -18.95 -3.60 -2.09
CA TRP A 308 -20.06 -2.64 -2.02
C TRP A 308 -20.84 -2.68 -0.70
N ALA A 309 -20.71 -3.76 0.08
CA ALA A 309 -21.40 -3.90 1.37
C ALA A 309 -20.94 -2.85 2.39
N ALA A 310 -19.70 -2.35 2.29
CA ALA A 310 -19.22 -1.27 3.14
C ALA A 310 -20.06 0.00 3.00
N LEU A 311 -20.55 0.32 1.78
CA LEU A 311 -21.47 1.44 1.59
C LEU A 311 -22.85 1.13 2.17
N ALA A 312 -23.36 -0.09 2.03
CA ALA A 312 -24.61 -0.47 2.70
C ALA A 312 -24.50 -0.35 4.22
N GLU A 313 -23.35 -0.69 4.81
CA GLU A 313 -23.07 -0.52 6.24
C GLU A 313 -23.04 0.97 6.64
N VAL A 314 -22.52 1.87 5.80
CA VAL A 314 -22.59 3.33 6.05
C VAL A 314 -24.04 3.79 6.26
N ALA A 315 -25.00 3.23 5.50
CA ALA A 315 -26.42 3.57 5.64
C ALA A 315 -27.04 3.08 6.97
N LEU A 316 -26.38 2.15 7.68
CA LEU A 316 -26.79 1.61 8.97
C LEU A 316 -26.19 2.35 10.16
N LEU A 317 -25.19 3.21 9.93
CA LEU A 317 -24.56 3.93 11.02
C LEU A 317 -25.55 4.90 11.69
N PRO A 318 -25.45 5.12 13.01
CA PRO A 318 -26.31 6.04 13.75
C PRO A 318 -26.31 7.47 13.17
N THR A 319 -27.30 8.28 13.52
CA THR A 319 -27.29 9.70 13.17
C THR A 319 -26.02 10.39 13.70
N PHE A 320 -25.37 11.16 12.83
CA PHE A 320 -24.22 11.98 13.22
C PHE A 320 -24.70 13.25 13.93
N PHE A 321 -24.02 13.57 15.04
CA PHE A 321 -24.22 14.83 15.77
C PHE A 321 -22.89 15.56 15.82
N GLU A 322 -22.79 16.67 15.08
CA GLU A 322 -21.59 17.48 15.01
C GLU A 322 -21.25 18.11 16.37
N LYS A 323 -19.97 18.01 16.75
CA LYS A 323 -19.39 18.66 17.93
C LYS A 323 -18.20 19.55 17.58
N SER A 324 -17.48 19.21 16.52
CA SER A 324 -16.34 19.96 16.02
C SER A 324 -16.16 19.76 14.53
N ASP A 325 -15.39 20.63 13.90
CA ASP A 325 -14.93 20.53 12.53
C ASP A 325 -13.44 20.88 12.51
N SER A 326 -12.59 19.88 12.70
CA SER A 326 -11.16 20.12 12.83
C SER A 326 -10.56 20.49 11.48
N PRO A 327 -9.72 21.54 11.40
CA PRO A 327 -9.07 21.90 10.15
C PRO A 327 -8.11 20.77 9.73
N VAL A 328 -8.14 20.44 8.43
CA VAL A 328 -7.13 19.59 7.82
C VAL A 328 -5.83 20.39 7.75
N ARG A 329 -4.73 19.80 8.23
CA ARG A 329 -3.42 20.46 8.23
C ARG A 329 -2.89 20.60 6.80
N THR A 330 -2.16 21.68 6.54
CA THR A 330 -1.51 21.95 5.24
C THR A 330 -0.31 21.02 5.05
N SER A 331 0.88 21.53 4.75
CA SER A 331 2.09 20.71 4.72
C SER A 331 2.47 20.25 6.12
N LEU A 332 2.72 18.95 6.29
CA LEU A 332 3.18 18.38 7.57
C LEU A 332 3.95 17.07 7.38
N VAL A 333 4.70 16.70 8.42
CA VAL A 333 5.17 15.32 8.62
C VAL A 333 4.24 14.66 9.63
N THR A 334 3.51 13.62 9.21
CA THR A 334 2.72 12.82 10.15
C THR A 334 3.65 11.94 10.98
N THR A 335 3.19 11.54 12.16
CA THR A 335 3.95 10.68 13.06
C THR A 335 3.09 9.51 13.52
N ARG A 336 3.73 8.39 13.86
CA ARG A 336 3.03 7.20 14.34
C ARG A 336 3.74 6.54 15.52
N THR A 337 3.03 5.62 16.17
CA THR A 337 3.58 4.72 17.18
C THR A 337 3.72 3.31 16.60
N ASN A 338 4.89 2.68 16.77
CA ASN A 338 5.08 1.30 16.30
C ASN A 338 4.66 0.27 17.35
N ARG A 339 4.66 -1.02 16.97
CA ARG A 339 4.28 -2.12 17.88
C ARG A 339 5.16 -2.27 19.13
N LYS A 340 6.34 -1.65 19.14
CA LYS A 340 7.28 -1.60 20.27
C LYS A 340 7.01 -0.41 21.20
N GLY A 341 5.97 0.38 20.95
CA GLY A 341 5.61 1.56 21.73
C GLY A 341 6.48 2.79 21.49
N LYS A 342 7.35 2.78 20.46
CA LYS A 342 8.13 3.98 20.10
C LYS A 342 7.20 4.96 19.39
N THR A 343 7.04 6.14 19.97
CA THR A 343 6.20 7.24 19.47
C THR A 343 6.99 8.17 18.55
N ASP A 344 6.27 9.12 17.93
CA ASP A 344 6.83 10.24 17.17
C ASP A 344 7.74 9.83 16.01
N ILE A 345 7.53 8.63 15.47
CA ILE A 345 8.26 8.14 14.30
C ILE A 345 7.70 8.84 13.07
N PRO A 346 8.54 9.49 12.23
CA PRO A 346 8.08 10.06 10.96
C PRO A 346 7.37 9.00 10.11
N ASP A 347 6.14 9.30 9.71
CA ASP A 347 5.27 8.39 8.97
C ASP A 347 5.19 8.76 7.50
N GLN A 348 4.54 9.88 7.17
CA GLN A 348 4.42 10.40 5.81
C GLN A 348 4.79 11.89 5.80
N LEU A 349 5.48 12.35 4.75
CA LEU A 349 5.62 13.77 4.46
C LEU A 349 4.56 14.18 3.44
N LEU A 350 3.79 15.20 3.79
CA LEU A 350 2.67 15.72 3.01
C LEU A 350 2.96 17.17 2.63
N LEU A 351 2.87 17.52 1.35
CA LEU A 351 2.93 18.92 0.90
C LEU A 351 1.61 19.30 0.24
N ARG A 352 0.96 20.34 0.76
CA ARG A 352 -0.22 21.01 0.19
C ARG A 352 -0.42 22.35 0.87
N ALA A 353 -0.95 23.32 0.15
CA ALA A 353 -1.29 24.62 0.73
C ALA A 353 -2.72 24.68 1.32
N SER A 354 -3.57 23.72 0.95
CA SER A 354 -5.00 23.68 1.28
C SER A 354 -5.53 22.25 1.15
N SER A 355 -6.67 21.96 1.79
CA SER A 355 -7.41 20.72 1.61
C SER A 355 -8.48 20.77 0.52
N GLU A 356 -8.60 21.90 -0.18
CA GLU A 356 -9.60 22.09 -1.23
C GLU A 356 -9.24 21.35 -2.52
N ALA A 357 -10.26 20.86 -3.22
CA ALA A 357 -10.11 20.19 -4.52
C ALA A 357 -9.32 21.07 -5.50
N GLY A 358 -8.53 20.43 -6.36
CA GLY A 358 -7.62 21.07 -7.30
C GLY A 358 -6.29 21.56 -6.70
N THR A 359 -6.16 21.62 -5.37
CA THR A 359 -4.89 22.00 -4.74
C THR A 359 -3.81 20.97 -5.05
N PRO A 360 -2.61 21.38 -5.52
CA PRO A 360 -1.48 20.47 -5.71
C PRO A 360 -1.11 19.73 -4.43
N PHE A 361 -0.80 18.44 -4.56
CA PHE A 361 -0.41 17.62 -3.40
C PHE A 361 0.61 16.55 -3.75
N ILE A 362 1.59 16.37 -2.86
CA ILE A 362 2.51 15.22 -2.88
C ILE A 362 2.54 14.50 -1.53
N MET A 363 2.81 13.20 -1.59
CA MET A 363 3.10 12.37 -0.42
C MET A 363 4.38 11.57 -0.62
N SER A 364 5.23 11.55 0.42
CA SER A 364 6.41 10.69 0.50
C SER A 364 6.36 9.78 1.74
N ASP A 365 6.67 8.49 1.54
CA ASP A 365 6.63 7.47 2.60
C ASP A 365 7.93 7.48 3.41
N LEU A 366 7.84 7.80 4.70
CA LEU A 366 9.00 7.90 5.60
C LEU A 366 9.12 6.68 6.52
N TYR A 367 8.01 6.02 6.83
CA TYR A 367 8.02 4.88 7.72
C TYR A 367 8.48 3.61 7.01
N ALA A 368 7.78 3.23 5.94
CA ALA A 368 8.02 2.02 5.16
C ALA A 368 8.38 0.78 6.01
N SER A 369 7.80 0.64 7.21
CA SER A 369 8.08 -0.47 8.12
C SER A 369 6.81 -1.08 8.73
N GLY A 370 6.87 -2.18 9.48
CA GLY A 370 5.70 -2.86 10.03
C GLY A 370 5.14 -3.96 9.14
N THR A 371 3.86 -4.32 9.31
CA THR A 371 3.20 -5.30 8.46
C THR A 371 2.95 -4.71 7.06
N HIS A 372 3.02 -5.56 6.02
CA HIS A 372 2.77 -5.18 4.62
C HIS A 372 3.69 -4.06 4.07
N GLN A 373 4.81 -3.84 4.75
CA GLN A 373 5.82 -2.82 4.47
C GLN A 373 6.57 -3.03 3.15
N HIS A 374 7.00 -1.93 2.51
CA HIS A 374 7.97 -1.92 1.41
C HIS A 374 9.23 -1.16 1.81
N PRO A 375 10.12 -1.75 2.63
CA PRO A 375 11.16 -1.00 3.33
C PRO A 375 12.19 -0.33 2.42
N ASN A 376 12.43 -0.89 1.23
CA ASN A 376 13.38 -0.29 0.29
C ASN A 376 12.82 0.96 -0.41
N LEU A 377 11.53 1.26 -0.28
CA LEU A 377 10.90 2.48 -0.83
C LEU A 377 10.88 3.66 0.14
N ARG A 378 11.49 3.54 1.32
CA ARG A 378 11.55 4.66 2.27
C ARG A 378 12.18 5.91 1.64
N GLY A 379 11.48 7.03 1.79
CA GLY A 379 11.82 8.35 1.29
C GLY A 379 11.35 8.62 -0.14
N THR A 380 10.73 7.66 -0.84
CA THR A 380 10.25 7.88 -2.21
C THR A 380 9.01 8.76 -2.21
N ILE A 381 8.81 9.54 -3.27
CA ILE A 381 7.53 10.20 -3.52
C ILE A 381 6.62 9.15 -4.16
N ASN A 382 5.52 8.82 -3.48
CA ASN A 382 4.59 7.74 -3.87
C ASN A 382 3.29 8.27 -4.48
N TYR A 383 3.04 9.57 -4.37
CA TYR A 383 1.85 10.20 -4.94
C TYR A 383 2.10 11.66 -5.32
N PHE A 384 1.56 12.06 -6.47
CA PHE A 384 1.51 13.45 -6.93
C PHE A 384 0.21 13.72 -7.69
N GLU A 385 -0.54 14.74 -7.26
CA GLU A 385 -1.73 15.24 -7.96
C GLU A 385 -1.72 16.75 -8.16
N VAL A 386 -2.39 17.19 -9.23
CA VAL A 386 -2.75 18.59 -9.54
C VAL A 386 -4.11 18.58 -10.25
N ASP A 387 -4.96 19.58 -9.98
CA ASP A 387 -6.30 19.69 -10.58
C ASP A 387 -7.16 18.42 -10.41
N ASP A 388 -7.07 17.75 -9.25
CA ASP A 388 -7.69 16.47 -8.93
C ASP A 388 -7.20 15.25 -9.75
N ASN A 389 -6.18 15.41 -10.59
CA ASN A 389 -5.62 14.34 -11.41
C ASN A 389 -4.39 13.70 -10.72
N PRO A 390 -4.39 12.39 -10.43
CA PRO A 390 -3.20 11.69 -9.96
C PRO A 390 -2.23 11.50 -11.14
N LEU A 391 -1.27 12.41 -11.27
CA LEU A 391 -0.28 12.43 -12.36
C LEU A 391 0.75 11.32 -12.20
N PHE A 392 0.98 10.91 -10.96
CA PHE A 392 1.73 9.72 -10.60
C PHE A 392 1.20 9.17 -9.27
N HIS A 393 1.02 7.86 -9.19
CA HIS A 393 0.74 7.12 -7.97
C HIS A 393 1.56 5.82 -7.93
N GLY A 394 1.75 5.25 -6.73
CA GLY A 394 2.59 4.10 -6.45
C GLY A 394 2.44 2.97 -7.46
N VAL A 395 3.54 2.56 -8.09
CA VAL A 395 3.39 1.84 -9.35
C VAL A 395 2.91 0.40 -9.19
N GLN A 396 3.10 -0.31 -8.06
CA GLN A 396 2.69 -1.73 -7.92
C GLN A 396 2.59 -2.23 -6.47
N ARG A 397 1.58 -3.07 -6.19
CA ARG A 397 1.62 -4.04 -5.09
C ARG A 397 2.84 -4.96 -5.26
N HIS A 398 3.60 -5.19 -4.18
CA HIS A 398 4.84 -5.98 -4.16
C HIS A 398 6.04 -5.40 -4.94
N ALA A 399 6.04 -4.11 -5.31
CA ALA A 399 7.24 -3.44 -5.79
C ALA A 399 8.16 -3.06 -4.62
N THR A 400 8.92 -4.02 -4.10
CA THR A 400 9.82 -3.80 -2.96
C THR A 400 11.23 -3.36 -3.33
N ASP A 401 11.48 -2.97 -4.59
CA ASP A 401 12.80 -2.57 -5.08
C ASP A 401 12.91 -1.04 -5.13
N VAL A 402 13.99 -0.47 -4.57
CA VAL A 402 14.21 0.99 -4.55
C VAL A 402 14.22 1.62 -5.95
N ARG A 403 14.58 0.86 -6.99
CA ARG A 403 14.57 1.32 -8.39
C ARG A 403 13.17 1.56 -8.94
N HIS A 404 12.13 1.08 -8.26
CA HIS A 404 10.74 1.39 -8.58
C HIS A 404 10.24 2.69 -7.92
N GLY A 405 11.03 3.30 -7.03
CA GLY A 405 10.69 4.55 -6.38
C GLY A 405 11.05 5.78 -7.20
N ASN A 406 10.40 6.91 -6.90
CA ASN A 406 10.86 8.24 -7.32
C ASN A 406 11.88 8.75 -6.29
N THR A 407 13.13 8.38 -6.49
CA THR A 407 14.23 8.74 -5.58
C THR A 407 15.59 8.68 -6.28
N VAL A 408 16.67 8.99 -5.55
CA VAL A 408 18.04 8.76 -6.00
C VAL A 408 18.49 7.37 -5.57
N VAL A 409 18.93 6.58 -6.54
CA VAL A 409 19.55 5.27 -6.29
C VAL A 409 21.06 5.38 -6.41
N LEU A 410 21.76 4.52 -5.67
CA LEU A 410 23.21 4.37 -5.74
C LEU A 410 23.55 2.91 -5.95
N MET A 411 24.13 2.59 -7.11
CA MET A 411 24.44 1.21 -7.49
C MET A 411 25.67 1.11 -8.39
N LYS A 412 26.29 -0.07 -8.42
CA LYS A 412 27.30 -0.39 -9.43
C LYS A 412 26.61 -0.62 -10.76
N GLU A 413 27.09 0.07 -11.78
CA GLU A 413 26.64 -0.09 -13.15
C GLU A 413 27.47 -1.19 -13.82
N ASN A 414 26.81 -2.25 -14.27
CA ASN A 414 27.42 -3.37 -14.98
C ASN A 414 26.87 -3.40 -16.42
N GLY A 415 27.74 -3.57 -17.42
CA GLY A 415 27.31 -3.73 -18.80
C GLY A 415 26.57 -2.52 -19.37
N SER A 416 25.40 -2.75 -19.96
CA SER A 416 24.62 -1.77 -20.73
C SER A 416 23.43 -1.14 -19.99
N GLY A 417 23.21 -1.41 -18.71
CA GLY A 417 21.96 -1.02 -18.05
C GLY A 417 22.08 -0.18 -16.79
N PHE A 418 21.27 0.88 -16.75
CA PHE A 418 20.88 1.66 -15.57
C PHE A 418 19.43 2.13 -15.77
N PRO A 419 18.54 2.06 -14.76
CA PRO A 419 18.77 1.44 -13.45
C PRO A 419 18.67 -0.10 -13.47
N PHE A 420 18.21 -0.70 -14.57
CA PHE A 420 18.11 -2.16 -14.72
C PHE A 420 19.12 -2.68 -15.75
N ASP A 421 19.96 -3.62 -15.33
CA ASP A 421 20.88 -4.31 -16.23
C ASP A 421 20.11 -5.28 -17.15
N GLU A 422 20.19 -5.06 -18.47
CA GLU A 422 19.59 -5.92 -19.48
C GLU A 422 20.06 -7.37 -19.42
N LYS A 423 21.23 -7.67 -18.84
CA LYS A 423 21.73 -9.04 -18.61
C LYS A 423 21.54 -9.49 -17.16
N GLY A 424 21.22 -8.56 -16.27
CA GLY A 424 20.93 -8.80 -14.86
C GLY A 424 19.46 -9.09 -14.56
N SER A 425 18.57 -9.14 -15.57
CA SER A 425 17.16 -9.48 -15.37
C SER A 425 17.01 -10.90 -14.82
N ARG A 426 16.30 -11.05 -13.69
CA ARG A 426 16.01 -12.36 -13.09
C ARG A 426 14.99 -13.17 -13.88
N LEU A 427 14.51 -12.63 -15.01
CA LEU A 427 13.73 -13.38 -15.98
C LEU A 427 14.60 -14.29 -16.85
N PHE A 428 15.92 -14.07 -16.98
CA PHE A 428 16.73 -14.95 -17.84
C PHE A 428 16.85 -16.35 -17.27
N THR A 429 16.68 -17.31 -18.17
CA THR A 429 16.88 -18.72 -17.89
C THR A 429 18.34 -19.12 -18.14
N ASN A 430 18.75 -20.27 -17.62
CA ASN A 430 20.08 -20.85 -17.82
C ASN A 430 21.24 -19.96 -17.38
N SER A 431 20.99 -18.97 -16.52
CA SER A 431 22.01 -18.05 -15.98
C SER A 431 22.10 -18.22 -14.47
N TRP A 432 23.33 -18.23 -13.94
CA TRP A 432 23.55 -18.23 -12.50
C TRP A 432 23.48 -16.80 -11.95
N PHE A 433 22.76 -16.64 -10.85
CA PHE A 433 22.61 -15.41 -10.11
C PHE A 433 23.01 -15.65 -8.66
N THR A 434 23.45 -14.58 -7.98
CA THR A 434 23.55 -14.53 -6.53
C THR A 434 22.55 -13.50 -6.05
N ASP A 435 21.66 -13.91 -5.16
CA ASP A 435 20.69 -13.03 -4.50
C ASP A 435 20.67 -13.33 -2.99
N CYS A 436 20.23 -12.36 -2.20
CA CYS A 436 20.27 -12.45 -0.75
C CYS A 436 19.06 -11.77 -0.11
N VAL A 437 18.99 -11.85 1.21
CA VAL A 437 18.10 -11.06 2.08
C VAL A 437 18.95 -10.17 2.96
N ASP A 438 18.50 -8.94 3.21
CA ASP A 438 19.08 -8.07 4.25
C ASP A 438 18.50 -8.45 5.61
N PHE A 439 19.32 -9.05 6.47
CA PHE A 439 18.89 -9.54 7.77
C PHE A 439 18.90 -8.46 8.87
N SER A 440 19.25 -7.21 8.54
CA SER A 440 19.26 -6.11 9.51
C SER A 440 17.88 -5.82 10.12
N GLN A 441 16.80 -6.13 9.38
CA GLN A 441 15.41 -5.94 9.82
C GLN A 441 14.88 -7.06 10.73
N SER A 442 15.67 -8.11 10.94
CA SER A 442 15.38 -9.22 11.87
C SER A 442 15.16 -8.73 13.30
N THR A 443 14.30 -9.43 14.05
CA THR A 443 13.88 -9.05 15.40
C THR A 443 14.56 -9.81 16.53
N GLU A 444 15.88 -10.06 16.39
CA GLU A 444 16.62 -10.74 17.45
C GLU A 444 16.44 -10.10 18.84
N ILE A 445 15.97 -10.94 19.76
CA ILE A 445 15.76 -10.65 21.18
C ILE A 445 17.06 -10.97 21.96
N SER A 446 18.18 -10.37 21.55
CA SER A 446 19.45 -10.44 22.26
C SER A 446 19.72 -9.13 23.01
N GLY A 447 20.52 -9.19 24.08
CA GLY A 447 21.05 -7.99 24.73
C GLY A 447 22.05 -7.22 23.86
N ASP A 448 22.65 -7.88 22.86
CA ASP A 448 23.48 -7.24 21.84
C ASP A 448 22.67 -7.06 20.54
N THR A 449 22.39 -5.81 20.19
CA THR A 449 21.62 -5.45 19.00
C THR A 449 22.32 -5.75 17.67
N ALA A 450 23.61 -6.09 17.67
CA ALA A 450 24.32 -6.55 16.48
C ALA A 450 24.23 -8.06 16.28
N MET A 451 24.01 -8.85 17.34
CA MET A 451 23.92 -10.31 17.23
C MET A 451 22.58 -10.72 16.59
N ARG A 452 22.67 -11.66 15.65
CA ARG A 452 21.56 -12.24 14.90
C ARG A 452 21.67 -13.75 14.83
N GLY A 453 20.51 -14.40 14.83
CA GLY A 453 20.32 -15.84 14.86
C GLY A 453 19.26 -16.20 13.86
N MET A 454 19.63 -17.06 12.91
CA MET A 454 18.71 -17.69 11.96
C MET A 454 18.55 -19.16 12.33
N ARG A 455 17.34 -19.72 12.17
CA ARG A 455 17.09 -21.16 12.40
C ARG A 455 16.94 -21.99 11.13
N LYS A 456 16.44 -21.40 10.04
CA LYS A 456 16.22 -22.06 8.76
C LYS A 456 16.00 -21.05 7.64
N MET A 457 16.04 -21.53 6.42
CA MET A 457 15.62 -20.79 5.23
C MET A 457 14.47 -21.47 4.51
N THR A 458 13.62 -20.69 3.86
CA THR A 458 12.61 -21.18 2.91
C THR A 458 12.76 -20.44 1.59
N PHE A 459 12.72 -21.18 0.50
CA PHE A 459 12.65 -20.66 -0.86
C PHE A 459 11.21 -20.82 -1.35
N ARG A 460 10.58 -19.70 -1.71
CA ARG A 460 9.20 -19.66 -2.23
C ARG A 460 9.25 -19.39 -3.72
N PHE A 461 8.64 -20.27 -4.50
CA PHE A 461 8.56 -20.18 -5.95
C PHE A 461 7.11 -20.14 -6.42
N GLN A 462 6.84 -19.35 -7.45
CA GLN A 462 5.63 -19.47 -8.26
C GLN A 462 5.99 -19.18 -9.72
N GLY A 463 5.68 -20.11 -10.61
CA GLY A 463 6.10 -20.08 -12.01
C GLY A 463 5.32 -21.09 -12.83
N GLU A 464 5.84 -21.46 -13.99
CA GLU A 464 5.18 -22.43 -14.87
C GLU A 464 5.48 -23.89 -14.45
N PRO A 465 4.52 -24.82 -14.58
CA PRO A 465 4.74 -26.21 -14.20
C PRO A 465 5.85 -26.85 -15.04
N GLY A 466 6.80 -27.49 -14.37
CA GLY A 466 7.96 -28.16 -14.95
C GLY A 466 9.18 -27.27 -15.15
N GLU A 467 9.16 -26.00 -14.74
CA GLU A 467 10.38 -25.20 -14.61
C GLU A 467 11.30 -25.81 -13.54
N GLU A 468 12.61 -25.78 -13.81
CA GLU A 468 13.61 -26.34 -12.92
C GLU A 468 14.42 -25.21 -12.27
N ILE A 469 14.54 -25.24 -10.95
CA ILE A 469 15.30 -24.26 -10.18
C ILE A 469 16.45 -25.01 -9.50
N TYR A 470 17.65 -24.44 -9.57
CA TYR A 470 18.86 -24.97 -8.97
C TYR A 470 19.37 -24.00 -7.91
N ILE A 471 19.79 -24.51 -6.76
CA ILE A 471 20.29 -23.72 -5.63
C ILE A 471 21.66 -24.27 -5.20
N LYS A 472 22.60 -23.37 -4.90
CA LYS A 472 23.95 -23.64 -4.41
C LYS A 472 24.41 -22.64 -3.35
N ASN A 473 25.39 -23.04 -2.54
CA ASN A 473 26.22 -22.16 -1.73
C ASN A 473 25.43 -21.17 -0.86
N VAL A 474 24.54 -21.67 -0.01
CA VAL A 474 23.86 -20.85 1.00
C VAL A 474 24.90 -20.35 2.01
N ARG A 475 24.98 -19.03 2.20
CA ARG A 475 26.08 -18.39 2.93
C ARG A 475 25.70 -17.07 3.58
N LEU A 476 26.40 -16.74 4.65
CA LEU A 476 26.46 -15.39 5.21
C LEU A 476 27.41 -14.52 4.38
N ILE A 477 27.05 -13.25 4.19
CA ILE A 477 27.79 -12.28 3.37
C ILE A 477 27.87 -10.95 4.14
N GLY A 478 29.07 -10.38 4.22
CA GLY A 478 29.25 -9.04 4.79
C GLY A 478 30.71 -8.59 4.80
N LYS A 479 31.05 -7.67 5.72
CA LYS A 479 32.39 -7.08 5.83
C LYS A 479 33.47 -8.11 6.15
N ALA A 480 33.12 -9.19 6.85
CA ALA A 480 34.02 -10.30 7.14
C ALA A 480 34.18 -11.31 5.98
N GLY A 481 33.64 -10.99 4.80
CA GLY A 481 33.63 -11.87 3.63
C GLY A 481 32.45 -12.85 3.63
N ASN A 482 32.64 -14.01 3.02
CA ASN A 482 31.60 -15.03 2.90
C ASN A 482 31.87 -16.18 3.88
N ARG A 483 30.84 -16.57 4.65
CA ARG A 483 30.86 -17.79 5.47
C ARG A 483 29.79 -18.75 4.99
N LEU A 484 30.24 -19.90 4.48
CA LEU A 484 29.35 -20.94 3.98
C LEU A 484 28.51 -21.52 5.12
N LEU A 485 27.19 -21.63 4.90
CA LEU A 485 26.25 -22.32 5.79
C LEU A 485 25.91 -23.70 5.24
N HIS A 486 25.74 -23.82 3.93
CA HIS A 486 25.44 -25.09 3.26
C HIS A 486 25.90 -25.01 1.78
N ASP A 487 26.69 -25.98 1.31
CA ASP A 487 27.16 -26.02 -0.09
C ASP A 487 26.10 -26.51 -1.09
N CYS A 488 25.06 -27.18 -0.60
CA CYS A 488 24.00 -27.82 -1.38
C CYS A 488 24.51 -29.03 -2.20
N SER A 489 25.51 -29.74 -1.66
CA SER A 489 26.06 -30.96 -2.24
C SER A 489 25.45 -32.25 -1.67
N THR A 490 24.57 -32.14 -0.67
CA THR A 490 23.79 -33.22 -0.05
C THR A 490 22.31 -32.81 0.10
N LEU A 491 21.43 -33.79 0.34
CA LEU A 491 20.01 -33.55 0.68
C LEU A 491 19.76 -33.48 2.18
N GLU A 492 20.81 -33.55 2.99
CA GLU A 492 20.70 -33.37 4.44
C GLU A 492 20.10 -31.99 4.74
N ASN A 493 19.21 -31.91 5.73
CA ASN A 493 18.50 -30.69 6.14
C ASN A 493 17.53 -30.06 5.12
N TRP A 494 17.36 -30.63 3.92
CA TRP A 494 16.36 -30.17 2.97
C TRP A 494 14.99 -30.83 3.20
N SER A 495 13.92 -30.05 2.98
CA SER A 495 12.56 -30.60 2.98
C SER A 495 12.32 -31.55 1.81
N LYS A 496 11.13 -32.15 1.74
CA LYS A 496 10.67 -32.90 0.55
C LYS A 496 10.64 -31.99 -0.70
N ASN A 497 10.52 -32.61 -1.88
CA ASN A 497 10.42 -31.97 -3.21
C ASN A 497 11.71 -31.38 -3.78
N VAL A 498 12.87 -31.83 -3.29
CA VAL A 498 14.18 -31.55 -3.90
C VAL A 498 14.87 -32.82 -4.35
N THR A 499 15.75 -32.69 -5.34
CA THR A 499 16.69 -33.74 -5.75
C THR A 499 18.10 -33.18 -5.83
N LEU A 500 19.10 -34.04 -5.60
CA LEU A 500 20.51 -33.68 -5.78
C LEU A 500 20.91 -34.03 -7.21
N VAL A 501 21.55 -33.09 -7.89
CA VAL A 501 22.03 -33.26 -9.26
C VAL A 501 23.49 -32.86 -9.38
N ASP A 502 24.22 -33.56 -10.24
CA ASP A 502 25.58 -33.18 -10.65
C ASP A 502 25.50 -32.46 -12.00
N LEU A 503 25.91 -31.19 -12.03
CA LEU A 503 25.91 -30.36 -13.24
C LEU A 503 27.28 -30.36 -13.94
N GLY A 504 28.10 -31.38 -13.69
CA GLY A 504 29.43 -31.53 -14.28
C GLY A 504 30.39 -30.45 -13.80
N LYS A 505 30.91 -29.63 -14.73
CA LYS A 505 31.87 -28.56 -14.40
C LYS A 505 31.30 -27.50 -13.46
N GLU A 506 29.99 -27.34 -13.41
CA GLU A 506 29.34 -26.41 -12.50
C GLU A 506 29.26 -26.96 -11.06
N GLY A 507 29.52 -28.25 -10.84
CA GLY A 507 29.40 -28.92 -9.54
C GLY A 507 27.95 -29.26 -9.15
N LYS A 508 27.80 -29.86 -7.96
CA LYS A 508 26.50 -30.33 -7.45
C LYS A 508 25.56 -29.20 -7.07
N ALA A 509 24.26 -29.41 -7.27
CA ALA A 509 23.19 -28.48 -6.92
C ALA A 509 21.99 -29.21 -6.34
N VAL A 510 21.21 -28.50 -5.54
CA VAL A 510 19.84 -28.90 -5.21
C VAL A 510 18.91 -28.43 -6.33
N LYS A 511 18.12 -29.35 -6.88
CA LYS A 511 17.14 -29.11 -7.94
C LYS A 511 15.72 -29.18 -7.39
N VAL A 512 14.90 -28.20 -7.74
CA VAL A 512 13.46 -28.11 -7.51
C VAL A 512 12.76 -28.13 -8.87
N VAL A 513 11.67 -28.87 -9.00
CA VAL A 513 10.81 -28.84 -10.20
C VAL A 513 9.43 -28.36 -9.80
N LEU A 514 8.92 -27.31 -10.45
CA LEU A 514 7.60 -26.77 -10.13
C LEU A 514 6.50 -27.76 -10.52
N PRO A 515 5.65 -28.22 -9.59
CA PRO A 515 4.64 -29.24 -9.89
C PRO A 515 3.43 -28.67 -10.63
N ASP A 516 3.05 -27.43 -10.32
CA ASP A 516 1.88 -26.73 -10.84
C ASP A 516 2.11 -25.20 -10.80
N LYS A 517 1.05 -24.41 -11.04
CA LYS A 517 1.10 -22.93 -10.99
C LYS A 517 0.92 -22.36 -9.58
N ASN A 518 0.74 -23.21 -8.58
CA ASN A 518 0.60 -22.79 -7.20
C ASN A 518 1.97 -22.43 -6.61
N VAL A 519 1.92 -21.85 -5.43
CA VAL A 519 3.13 -21.50 -4.69
C VAL A 519 3.80 -22.78 -4.17
N CYS A 520 5.05 -22.99 -4.53
CA CYS A 520 5.91 -24.06 -4.04
C CYS A 520 6.84 -23.52 -2.94
N PHE A 521 6.99 -24.27 -1.84
CA PHE A 521 7.91 -23.95 -0.76
C PHE A 521 8.91 -25.10 -0.58
N VAL A 522 10.19 -24.74 -0.45
CA VAL A 522 11.26 -25.68 -0.12
C VAL A 522 12.04 -25.11 1.06
N ASN A 523 12.27 -25.92 2.09
CA ASN A 523 12.97 -25.50 3.30
C ASN A 523 14.38 -26.10 3.36
N LEU A 524 15.29 -25.34 3.94
CA LEU A 524 16.62 -25.75 4.35
C LEU A 524 16.79 -25.45 5.85
N ASP A 525 16.84 -26.50 6.65
CA ASP A 525 16.98 -26.42 8.11
C ASP A 525 18.47 -26.24 8.49
N VAL A 526 18.96 -25.01 8.31
CA VAL A 526 20.30 -24.58 8.72
C VAL A 526 20.20 -23.42 9.71
N ALA A 527 20.85 -23.57 10.87
CA ALA A 527 20.89 -22.55 11.90
C ALA A 527 22.27 -21.90 12.00
N ALA A 528 22.30 -20.60 12.29
CA ALA A 528 23.53 -19.85 12.48
C ALA A 528 23.31 -18.66 13.40
N ASP A 529 24.27 -18.40 14.28
CA ASP A 529 24.40 -17.14 15.03
C ASP A 529 25.58 -16.35 14.44
N PHE A 530 25.40 -15.04 14.27
CA PHE A 530 26.36 -14.15 13.62
C PHE A 530 26.14 -12.69 14.05
N SER A 531 27.16 -11.84 13.84
CA SER A 531 27.05 -10.38 14.05
C SER A 531 26.66 -9.69 12.74
N LEU A 532 25.71 -8.77 12.76
CA LEU A 532 25.36 -7.90 11.62
C LEU A 532 26.51 -7.01 11.17
N ASN A 533 27.46 -6.70 12.07
CA ASN A 533 28.65 -5.95 11.72
C ASN A 533 29.56 -6.74 10.77
N ASP A 534 29.58 -8.05 10.93
CA ASP A 534 30.40 -8.96 10.12
C ASP A 534 29.62 -9.48 8.90
N TYR A 535 28.35 -9.85 9.11
CA TYR A 535 27.48 -10.54 8.17
C TYR A 535 26.07 -9.94 8.22
N ARG A 536 25.77 -9.05 7.28
CA ARG A 536 24.45 -8.41 7.16
C ARG A 536 23.47 -9.23 6.31
N TYR A 537 24.00 -9.95 5.32
CA TYR A 537 23.18 -10.60 4.30
C TYR A 537 23.28 -12.12 4.38
N ILE A 538 22.19 -12.77 4.00
CA ILE A 538 22.13 -14.23 3.84
C ILE A 538 21.75 -14.50 2.39
N GLY A 539 22.61 -15.19 1.64
CA GLY A 539 22.45 -15.36 0.21
C GLY A 539 22.67 -16.78 -0.28
N CYS A 540 22.27 -17.01 -1.53
CA CYS A 540 22.52 -18.25 -2.25
C CYS A 540 22.80 -17.97 -3.73
N ASP A 541 23.47 -18.90 -4.38
CA ASP A 541 23.53 -18.93 -5.84
C ASP A 541 22.34 -19.72 -6.37
N TRP A 542 21.74 -19.24 -7.45
CA TRP A 542 20.61 -19.92 -8.05
C TRP A 542 20.59 -19.77 -9.57
N LYS A 543 19.91 -20.71 -10.23
CA LYS A 543 19.67 -20.73 -11.67
C LYS A 543 18.28 -21.29 -11.90
N HIS A 544 17.54 -20.79 -12.88
CA HIS A 544 16.29 -21.43 -13.29
C HIS A 544 16.30 -21.73 -14.79
N THR A 545 15.55 -22.76 -15.19
CA THR A 545 15.41 -23.19 -16.58
C THR A 545 13.94 -23.30 -16.93
N ALA A 546 13.54 -22.64 -18.01
CA ALA A 546 12.18 -22.75 -18.51
C ALA A 546 11.97 -24.13 -19.15
N LYS A 547 10.80 -24.73 -18.93
CA LYS A 547 10.42 -26.02 -19.51
C LYS A 547 10.58 -26.09 -21.04
N SER A 548 10.33 -24.99 -21.73
CA SER A 548 10.40 -24.89 -23.20
C SER A 548 11.76 -24.45 -23.74
N GLY A 549 12.78 -24.29 -22.89
CA GLY A 549 14.06 -23.70 -23.29
C GLY A 549 13.96 -22.20 -23.64
N ALA A 550 12.87 -21.53 -23.28
CA ALA A 550 12.70 -20.09 -23.48
C ALA A 550 13.84 -19.33 -22.81
N LYS A 551 14.35 -18.28 -23.46
CA LYS A 551 15.46 -17.45 -22.92
C LYS A 551 15.05 -16.62 -21.71
N LYS A 552 13.76 -16.29 -21.58
CA LYS A 552 13.19 -15.57 -20.45
C LYS A 552 11.93 -16.29 -19.96
N SER A 553 11.72 -16.32 -18.65
CA SER A 553 10.48 -16.78 -18.01
C SER A 553 10.16 -15.96 -16.75
N VAL A 554 8.86 -15.86 -16.43
CA VAL A 554 8.40 -15.17 -15.22
C VAL A 554 8.40 -16.16 -14.06
N LEU A 555 9.38 -16.02 -13.18
CA LEU A 555 9.47 -16.76 -11.92
C LEU A 555 9.36 -15.78 -10.75
N ASP A 556 8.33 -15.93 -9.94
CA ASP A 556 8.22 -15.24 -8.65
C ASP A 556 8.99 -16.03 -7.59
N PHE A 557 10.23 -15.61 -7.35
CA PHE A 557 11.12 -16.23 -6.38
C PHE A 557 11.40 -15.27 -5.21
N MET A 558 11.03 -15.71 -4.00
CA MET A 558 11.41 -15.09 -2.74
C MET A 558 12.32 -15.99 -1.90
N ILE A 559 13.33 -15.39 -1.29
CA ILE A 559 14.17 -16.00 -0.25
C ILE A 559 13.61 -15.56 1.11
N ARG A 560 13.38 -16.50 2.03
CA ARG A 560 12.96 -16.23 3.41
C ARG A 560 13.97 -16.78 4.39
N ALA A 561 14.41 -15.96 5.34
CA ALA A 561 15.26 -16.37 6.44
C ALA A 561 14.50 -16.24 7.76
N TYR A 562 14.38 -17.34 8.50
CA TYR A 562 13.59 -17.37 9.74
C TYR A 562 14.46 -17.01 10.92
N ASN A 563 13.95 -16.09 11.73
CA ASN A 563 14.54 -15.71 13.00
C ASN A 563 14.59 -16.94 13.93
N LYS A 564 15.71 -17.09 14.64
CA LYS A 564 15.90 -18.14 15.64
C LYS A 564 15.04 -17.89 16.87
N VAL A 565 14.89 -16.63 17.25
CA VAL A 565 13.98 -16.15 18.29
C VAL A 565 13.15 -15.03 17.68
N SER A 566 11.82 -15.11 17.82
CA SER A 566 10.89 -14.11 17.26
C SER A 566 9.60 -14.06 18.07
N HIS A 567 8.89 -12.93 17.96
CA HIS A 567 7.49 -12.82 18.36
C HIS A 567 6.58 -13.26 17.21
N PRO A 568 5.31 -13.63 17.48
CA PRO A 568 4.31 -13.88 16.44
C PRO A 568 4.24 -12.72 15.43
N GLY A 569 4.24 -13.03 14.14
CA GLY A 569 4.26 -12.05 13.04
C GLY A 569 5.65 -11.48 12.69
N GLU A 570 6.71 -11.95 13.34
CA GLU A 570 8.10 -11.57 13.06
C GLU A 570 8.99 -12.79 12.79
N GLU A 571 8.42 -13.89 12.30
CA GLU A 571 9.12 -15.17 12.24
C GLU A 571 10.23 -15.21 11.19
N TYR A 572 10.17 -14.33 10.19
CA TYR A 572 11.12 -14.28 9.10
C TYR A 572 11.26 -12.90 8.47
N ILE A 573 12.40 -12.67 7.83
CA ILE A 573 12.61 -11.63 6.82
C ILE A 573 12.59 -12.29 5.45
N HIS A 574 12.07 -11.59 4.44
CA HIS A 574 12.05 -12.09 3.08
C HIS A 574 12.33 -11.01 2.05
N GLU A 575 12.93 -11.40 0.94
CA GLU A 575 13.16 -10.52 -0.20
C GLU A 575 12.90 -11.27 -1.51
N LYS A 576 12.43 -10.52 -2.50
CA LYS A 576 12.36 -10.98 -3.88
C LYS A 576 13.77 -11.00 -4.46
N VAL A 577 14.08 -12.00 -5.28
CA VAL A 577 15.37 -12.04 -5.97
C VAL A 577 15.52 -10.87 -6.94
N GLY A 578 16.73 -10.33 -7.02
CA GLY A 578 17.05 -9.16 -7.84
C GLY A 578 16.76 -7.82 -7.19
N THR A 579 16.18 -7.76 -5.98
CA THR A 579 15.93 -6.51 -5.25
C THR A 579 17.23 -5.73 -5.01
N LEU A 580 17.25 -4.44 -5.37
CA LEU A 580 18.24 -3.50 -4.85
C LEU A 580 17.77 -3.00 -3.48
N PHE A 581 18.54 -3.32 -2.43
CA PHE A 581 18.23 -2.89 -1.07
C PHE A 581 18.42 -1.39 -0.88
N ASN A 582 17.61 -0.85 0.01
CA ASN A 582 17.77 0.51 0.50
C ASN A 582 17.61 0.49 2.02
N PRO A 583 18.73 0.39 2.76
CA PRO A 583 18.72 0.21 4.20
C PRO A 583 18.48 1.51 4.97
N ASN A 584 18.08 2.56 4.28
CA ASN A 584 18.12 3.91 4.78
C ASN A 584 17.25 4.11 6.03
N THR A 585 17.56 5.14 6.80
CA THR A 585 16.72 5.58 7.92
C THR A 585 16.48 7.07 7.83
N VAL A 586 15.32 7.52 8.34
CA VAL A 586 15.00 8.95 8.36
C VAL A 586 15.73 9.59 9.54
N ARG A 587 16.67 10.47 9.23
CA ARG A 587 17.36 11.32 10.20
C ARG A 587 16.52 12.54 10.56
N GLU A 588 15.95 13.17 9.54
CA GLU A 588 15.17 14.39 9.69
C GLU A 588 14.08 14.46 8.61
N ALA A 589 12.92 14.96 8.98
CA ALA A 589 11.91 15.37 8.02
C ALA A 589 11.19 16.62 8.53
N MET A 590 10.89 17.56 7.62
CA MET A 590 10.05 18.72 7.91
C MET A 590 9.21 19.08 6.71
N ALA A 591 8.12 19.80 6.96
CA ALA A 591 7.27 20.35 5.93
C ALA A 591 6.69 21.69 6.41
N GLU A 592 6.51 22.62 5.48
CA GLU A 592 5.88 23.92 5.75
C GLU A 592 5.13 24.46 4.54
N THR A 593 4.34 25.49 4.78
CA THR A 593 3.56 26.20 3.76
C THR A 593 3.80 27.69 3.91
N ARG A 594 4.11 28.41 2.82
CA ARG A 594 4.23 29.87 2.79
C ARG A 594 3.64 30.41 1.49
N GLU A 595 2.80 31.43 1.58
CA GLU A 595 2.26 32.16 0.41
C GLU A 595 1.53 31.28 -0.65
N GLY A 596 0.93 30.17 -0.21
CA GLY A 596 0.26 29.21 -1.10
C GLY A 596 1.19 28.15 -1.71
N ASP A 597 2.48 28.23 -1.44
CA ASP A 597 3.50 27.27 -1.83
C ASP A 597 3.86 26.36 -0.65
N SER A 598 4.41 25.19 -0.93
CA SER A 598 4.76 24.19 0.07
C SER A 598 6.21 23.76 -0.07
N TYR A 599 6.89 23.58 1.06
CA TYR A 599 8.25 23.09 1.12
C TYR A 599 8.36 21.86 2.00
N GLY A 600 9.20 20.91 1.60
CA GLY A 600 9.54 19.73 2.37
C GLY A 600 11.03 19.44 2.33
N ARG A 601 11.55 18.93 3.45
CA ARG A 601 12.91 18.39 3.55
C ARG A 601 12.87 16.99 4.12
N ILE A 602 13.61 16.06 3.51
CA ILE A 602 13.86 14.72 4.04
C ILE A 602 15.36 14.51 4.06
N VAL A 603 15.90 14.01 5.16
CA VAL A 603 17.29 13.60 5.26
C VAL A 603 17.36 12.14 5.65
N LEU A 604 17.99 11.36 4.78
CA LEU A 604 18.10 9.90 4.87
C LEU A 604 19.57 9.53 5.07
N ASP A 605 19.85 8.79 6.13
CA ASP A 605 21.13 8.12 6.30
C ASP A 605 21.08 6.75 5.62
N ASP A 606 22.23 6.22 5.20
CA ASP A 606 22.41 4.92 4.54
C ASP A 606 21.60 4.73 3.25
N GLN A 607 21.49 5.77 2.41
CA GLN A 607 20.80 5.68 1.12
C GLN A 607 21.47 4.65 0.19
N CYS A 608 20.83 3.50 -0.02
CA CYS A 608 21.30 2.30 -0.74
C CYS A 608 22.60 1.65 -0.21
N VAL A 609 23.55 2.44 0.31
CA VAL A 609 24.87 1.99 0.77
C VAL A 609 25.18 2.69 2.10
N ASP A 610 25.61 1.91 3.09
CA ASP A 610 26.02 2.39 4.41
C ASP A 610 26.94 3.62 4.34
N GLY A 611 26.65 4.62 5.17
CA GLY A 611 27.37 5.89 5.26
C GLY A 611 27.03 6.91 4.17
N SER A 612 26.18 6.57 3.20
CA SER A 612 25.70 7.54 2.21
C SER A 612 24.54 8.35 2.77
N VAL A 613 24.51 9.66 2.55
CA VAL A 613 23.43 10.54 3.03
C VAL A 613 22.72 11.15 1.84
N LEU A 614 21.40 11.04 1.79
CA LEU A 614 20.57 11.74 0.81
C LEU A 614 19.73 12.80 1.53
N GLN A 615 19.92 14.05 1.15
CA GLN A 615 19.01 15.12 1.52
C GLN A 615 18.17 15.52 0.31
N ARG A 616 16.85 15.48 0.48
CA ARG A 616 15.87 15.89 -0.51
C ARG A 616 15.17 17.15 -0.05
N ASN A 617 15.30 18.22 -0.83
CA ASN A 617 14.56 19.47 -0.68
C ASN A 617 13.50 19.54 -1.78
N MET A 618 12.26 19.84 -1.44
CA MET A 618 11.12 19.85 -2.38
C MET A 618 10.35 21.15 -2.24
N VAL A 619 10.08 21.83 -3.35
CA VAL A 619 9.14 22.96 -3.42
C VAL A 619 8.00 22.57 -4.35
N LEU A 620 6.78 22.55 -3.81
CA LEU A 620 5.55 22.40 -4.57
C LEU A 620 4.86 23.76 -4.65
N THR A 621 4.79 24.31 -5.85
CA THR A 621 4.18 25.62 -6.08
C THR A 621 2.65 25.54 -6.12
N LYS A 622 1.96 26.66 -5.88
CA LYS A 622 0.50 26.75 -6.01
C LYS A 622 0.00 26.47 -7.44
N GLU A 623 0.86 26.68 -8.44
CA GLU A 623 0.60 26.35 -9.85
C GLU A 623 0.77 24.85 -10.16
N GLY A 624 1.23 24.05 -9.19
CA GLY A 624 1.44 22.62 -9.36
C GLY A 624 2.81 22.23 -9.90
N ILE A 625 3.74 23.17 -10.11
CA ILE A 625 5.13 22.85 -10.44
C ILE A 625 5.84 22.28 -9.21
N LEU A 626 6.42 21.09 -9.34
CA LEU A 626 7.22 20.46 -8.29
C LEU A 626 8.70 20.53 -8.67
N VAL A 627 9.50 21.16 -7.82
CA VAL A 627 10.97 21.24 -7.96
C VAL A 627 11.61 20.46 -6.83
N ILE A 628 12.50 19.52 -7.19
CA ILE A 628 13.22 18.68 -6.25
C ILE A 628 14.72 18.95 -6.40
N GLN A 629 15.40 19.22 -5.29
CA GLN A 629 16.85 19.24 -5.17
C GLN A 629 17.28 18.06 -4.29
N ASP A 630 17.88 17.05 -4.91
CA ASP A 630 18.47 15.90 -4.23
C ASP A 630 19.98 16.11 -4.07
N HIS A 631 20.43 16.30 -2.83
CA HIS A 631 21.84 16.41 -2.46
C HIS A 631 22.31 15.08 -1.85
N LEU A 632 23.06 14.30 -2.64
CA LEU A 632 23.63 13.01 -2.23
C LEU A 632 25.10 13.18 -1.81
N LEU A 633 25.43 12.74 -0.61
CA LEU A 633 26.80 12.52 -0.15
C LEU A 633 27.10 11.01 -0.19
N PRO A 634 27.90 10.52 -1.14
CA PRO A 634 28.25 9.10 -1.24
C PRO A 634 29.16 8.66 -0.08
N GLY A 635 28.85 7.53 0.56
CA GLY A 635 29.64 6.94 1.63
C GLY A 635 30.96 6.30 1.14
N ALA A 636 31.80 5.83 2.06
CA ALA A 636 33.10 5.24 1.71
C ALA A 636 33.00 3.99 0.80
N GLY A 637 31.90 3.24 0.89
CA GLY A 637 31.68 2.00 0.12
C GLY A 637 31.27 2.20 -1.35
N THR A 638 31.29 3.43 -1.86
CA THR A 638 30.67 3.79 -3.15
C THR A 638 31.67 3.98 -4.28
N GLU A 639 32.89 3.45 -4.14
CA GLU A 639 33.90 3.49 -5.19
C GLU A 639 33.42 2.78 -6.47
N GLY A 640 33.47 3.47 -7.61
CA GLY A 640 32.98 2.98 -8.91
C GLY A 640 31.46 2.99 -9.10
N TYR A 641 30.69 3.46 -8.12
CA TYR A 641 29.23 3.51 -8.21
C TYR A 641 28.74 4.63 -9.15
N THR A 642 27.51 4.46 -9.62
CA THR A 642 26.72 5.46 -10.32
C THR A 642 25.54 5.84 -9.44
N ALA A 643 25.31 7.14 -9.26
CA ALA A 643 24.08 7.65 -8.67
C ALA A 643 23.12 8.10 -9.77
N GLY A 644 21.82 7.96 -9.56
CA GLY A 644 20.85 8.61 -10.44
C GLY A 644 19.49 8.86 -9.81
N SER A 645 18.94 10.02 -10.13
CA SER A 645 17.56 10.40 -9.82
C SER A 645 16.63 9.69 -10.80
N LEU A 646 15.68 8.93 -10.28
CA LEU A 646 14.73 8.12 -11.05
C LEU A 646 13.33 8.71 -10.94
N TRP A 647 12.60 8.72 -12.06
CA TRP A 647 11.20 9.09 -12.12
C TRP A 647 10.37 8.10 -12.93
N GLN A 648 9.31 7.60 -12.33
CA GLN A 648 8.41 6.61 -12.90
C GLN A 648 7.26 7.30 -13.64
N LEU A 649 7.20 7.11 -14.95
CA LEU A 649 6.13 7.59 -15.81
C LEU A 649 5.23 6.42 -16.23
N TYR A 650 3.93 6.65 -16.38
CA TYR A 650 3.01 5.64 -16.94
C TYR A 650 3.33 5.30 -18.39
N SER A 651 3.73 6.32 -19.15
CA SER A 651 3.99 6.25 -20.58
C SER A 651 5.09 7.24 -20.95
N LEU A 652 5.71 7.01 -22.11
CA LEU A 652 6.62 7.96 -22.74
C LEU A 652 6.03 8.37 -24.09
N ASP A 653 5.74 9.65 -24.24
CA ASP A 653 5.27 10.23 -25.50
C ASP A 653 6.45 10.81 -26.29
N LYS A 654 7.08 11.85 -25.72
CA LYS A 654 8.21 12.55 -26.33
C LYS A 654 9.33 12.74 -25.32
N SER A 655 10.54 12.92 -25.83
CA SER A 655 11.69 13.26 -25.01
C SER A 655 12.71 14.05 -25.81
N GLY A 656 13.59 14.74 -25.09
CA GLY A 656 14.80 15.34 -25.63
C GLY A 656 16.02 14.90 -24.84
N LYS A 657 17.04 15.76 -24.79
CA LYS A 657 18.31 15.43 -24.13
C LYS A 657 18.16 15.17 -22.63
N ASN A 658 17.38 15.99 -21.94
CA ASN A 658 17.27 16.02 -20.48
C ASN A 658 15.82 16.18 -20.01
N TRP A 659 14.84 15.93 -20.88
CA TRP A 659 13.42 16.03 -20.56
C TRP A 659 12.62 14.89 -21.18
N PHE A 660 11.55 14.51 -20.51
CA PHE A 660 10.71 13.36 -20.85
C PHE A 660 9.24 13.70 -20.56
N ASN A 661 8.39 13.52 -21.56
CA ASN A 661 6.96 13.79 -21.48
C ASN A 661 6.16 12.50 -21.36
N SER A 662 5.18 12.50 -20.47
CA SER A 662 4.19 11.44 -20.31
C SER A 662 2.80 11.97 -20.63
N THR A 663 1.99 11.18 -21.33
CA THR A 663 0.56 11.47 -21.52
C THR A 663 -0.30 10.98 -20.35
N GLY A 664 0.33 10.62 -19.23
CA GLY A 664 -0.36 10.06 -18.07
C GLY A 664 -0.74 8.59 -18.26
N GLU A 665 -1.60 8.10 -17.36
CA GLU A 665 -2.19 6.77 -17.45
C GLU A 665 -3.12 6.67 -18.68
N ASN A 666 -3.27 5.48 -19.25
CA ASN A 666 -4.22 5.24 -20.35
C ASN A 666 -5.68 5.54 -19.97
N LYS A 667 -5.97 5.56 -18.67
CA LYS A 667 -7.29 5.91 -18.14
C LYS A 667 -7.46 7.42 -18.10
N LYS A 668 -8.63 7.89 -18.55
CA LYS A 668 -9.04 9.27 -18.33
C LYS A 668 -9.65 9.42 -16.95
N TRP A 669 -9.04 10.29 -16.15
CA TRP A 669 -9.53 10.65 -14.83
C TRP A 669 -10.68 11.65 -14.91
N LYS A 670 -11.60 11.52 -13.97
CA LYS A 670 -12.75 12.41 -13.82
C LYS A 670 -12.68 13.18 -12.52
N ASP A 671 -13.12 14.43 -12.56
CA ASP A 671 -13.32 15.25 -11.38
C ASP A 671 -14.54 14.77 -10.56
N ARG A 672 -14.80 15.42 -9.43
CA ARG A 672 -15.96 15.11 -8.56
C ARG A 672 -17.32 15.36 -9.21
N SER A 673 -17.36 16.16 -10.28
CA SER A 673 -18.57 16.38 -11.08
C SER A 673 -18.78 15.30 -12.16
N GLY A 674 -17.80 14.41 -12.33
CA GLY A 674 -17.81 13.34 -13.33
C GLY A 674 -17.32 13.78 -14.72
N LYS A 675 -16.71 14.97 -14.84
CA LYS A 675 -16.12 15.46 -16.10
C LYS A 675 -14.67 15.03 -16.22
N ASP A 676 -14.23 14.78 -17.45
CA ASP A 676 -12.83 14.46 -17.73
C ASP A 676 -11.91 15.62 -17.28
N ILE A 677 -10.81 15.29 -16.62
CA ILE A 677 -9.80 16.27 -16.19
C ILE A 677 -8.83 16.53 -17.35
N GLU A 678 -8.54 17.82 -17.61
CA GLU A 678 -7.70 18.25 -18.73
C GLU A 678 -6.20 18.18 -18.42
N THR A 679 -5.81 18.45 -17.17
CA THR A 679 -4.41 18.37 -16.71
C THR A 679 -4.04 16.91 -16.47
N ASN A 680 -3.64 16.23 -17.54
CA ASN A 680 -3.37 14.79 -17.54
C ASN A 680 -1.97 14.42 -18.06
N GLN A 681 -1.14 15.40 -18.41
CA GLN A 681 0.22 15.17 -18.90
C GLN A 681 1.25 15.63 -17.87
N LEU A 682 2.41 15.00 -17.92
CA LEU A 682 3.50 15.26 -17.00
C LEU A 682 4.82 15.33 -17.75
N LEU A 683 5.49 16.49 -17.65
CA LEU A 683 6.86 16.66 -18.11
C LEU A 683 7.81 16.50 -16.92
N VAL A 684 8.81 15.64 -17.06
CA VAL A 684 9.97 15.56 -16.18
C VAL A 684 11.16 16.20 -16.89
N TYR A 685 11.73 17.24 -16.30
CA TYR A 685 12.93 17.93 -16.77
C TYR A 685 14.04 17.79 -15.74
N PHE A 686 15.25 17.46 -16.20
CA PHE A 686 16.44 17.38 -15.35
C PHE A 686 17.39 18.54 -15.67
N GLU A 687 17.91 19.20 -14.64
CA GLU A 687 18.95 20.21 -14.81
C GLU A 687 20.21 19.59 -15.44
N GLU A 688 20.72 20.24 -16.50
CA GLU A 688 21.97 19.87 -17.13
C GLU A 688 23.18 20.22 -16.25
N GLN A 689 24.05 19.24 -16.03
CA GLN A 689 25.36 19.47 -15.44
C GLN A 689 26.44 18.64 -16.12
N LYS A 690 27.69 19.07 -15.98
CA LYS A 690 28.84 18.37 -16.56
C LYS A 690 28.95 16.95 -16.01
N GLY A 691 29.12 15.98 -16.90
CA GLY A 691 29.23 14.55 -16.54
C GLY A 691 27.90 13.85 -16.26
N ARG A 692 26.77 14.55 -16.46
CA ARG A 692 25.43 13.99 -16.31
C ARG A 692 24.97 13.33 -17.61
N HIS A 693 24.42 12.14 -17.47
CA HIS A 693 23.79 11.38 -18.54
C HIS A 693 22.31 11.21 -18.24
N PHE A 694 21.50 11.27 -19.27
CA PHE A 694 20.06 11.12 -19.17
C PHE A 694 19.61 9.94 -19.99
N GLY A 695 18.52 9.31 -19.59
CA GLY A 695 17.99 8.21 -20.34
C GLY A 695 16.64 7.76 -19.82
N VAL A 696 16.15 6.73 -20.48
CA VAL A 696 14.86 6.15 -20.20
C VAL A 696 14.93 4.64 -20.38
N GLN A 697 14.22 3.91 -19.54
CA GLN A 697 14.15 2.46 -19.58
C GLN A 697 12.73 1.98 -19.27
N GLN A 698 12.23 1.10 -20.12
CA GLN A 698 10.97 0.40 -19.91
C GLN A 698 11.17 -0.70 -18.87
N GLN A 699 10.37 -0.72 -17.81
CA GLN A 699 10.40 -1.83 -16.84
C GLN A 699 9.75 -3.10 -17.40
N GLU A 700 10.23 -4.27 -16.98
CA GLU A 700 9.71 -5.58 -17.39
C GLU A 700 8.58 -6.11 -16.46
N TYR A 701 8.20 -5.38 -15.41
CA TYR A 701 7.23 -5.80 -14.38
C TYR A 701 5.76 -5.54 -14.74
N THR A 702 4.80 -5.91 -13.90
CA THR A 702 3.36 -6.04 -14.26
C THR A 702 2.71 -4.79 -14.86
N VAL A 703 3.00 -3.59 -14.34
CA VAL A 703 2.43 -2.31 -14.83
C VAL A 703 3.32 -1.66 -15.90
N LYS A 704 4.55 -2.19 -16.09
CA LYS A 704 5.55 -1.71 -17.05
C LYS A 704 5.60 -0.17 -17.12
N PRO A 705 5.90 0.54 -16.02
CA PRO A 705 6.15 1.96 -16.12
C PRO A 705 7.45 2.21 -16.89
N VAL A 706 7.58 3.44 -17.37
CA VAL A 706 8.79 3.95 -18.00
C VAL A 706 9.59 4.71 -16.96
N THR A 707 10.78 4.21 -16.62
CA THR A 707 11.70 4.90 -15.73
C THR A 707 12.57 5.86 -16.52
N THR A 708 12.45 7.15 -16.24
CA THR A 708 13.38 8.17 -16.74
C THR A 708 14.42 8.47 -15.67
N PHE A 709 15.62 8.86 -16.08
CA PHE A 709 16.68 9.10 -15.13
C PHE A 709 17.68 10.16 -15.58
N ALA A 710 18.27 10.81 -14.58
CA ALA A 710 19.54 11.52 -14.69
C ALA A 710 20.57 10.81 -13.81
N LYS A 711 21.71 10.41 -14.38
CA LYS A 711 22.75 9.66 -13.70
C LYS A 711 24.14 10.26 -13.88
N GLN A 712 25.02 9.98 -12.93
CA GLN A 712 26.45 10.27 -13.03
C GLN A 712 27.28 9.35 -12.12
N LYS A 713 28.55 9.18 -12.46
CA LYS A 713 29.51 8.53 -11.56
C LYS A 713 29.71 9.38 -10.31
N VAL A 714 29.92 8.70 -9.18
CA VAL A 714 30.16 9.35 -7.89
C VAL A 714 31.57 9.09 -7.39
N ILE A 715 32.03 9.98 -6.51
CA ILE A 715 33.28 9.85 -5.78
C ILE A 715 32.92 9.83 -4.29
N PRO A 716 33.37 8.83 -3.51
CA PRO A 716 33.16 8.80 -2.06
C PRO A 716 33.51 10.12 -1.38
N GLY A 717 32.64 10.60 -0.49
CA GLY A 717 32.83 11.85 0.26
C GLY A 717 32.65 13.15 -0.55
N SER A 718 32.41 13.06 -1.86
CA SER A 718 32.17 14.23 -2.71
C SER A 718 30.70 14.31 -3.10
N ALA A 719 30.01 15.35 -2.64
CA ALA A 719 28.58 15.48 -2.85
C ALA A 719 28.20 15.73 -4.31
N VAL A 720 27.01 15.26 -4.68
CA VAL A 720 26.39 15.46 -5.99
C VAL A 720 24.98 16.01 -5.79
N THR A 721 24.58 16.99 -6.60
CA THR A 721 23.24 17.58 -6.56
C THR A 721 22.49 17.31 -7.86
N PHE A 722 21.31 16.71 -7.77
CA PHE A 722 20.36 16.55 -8.87
C PHE A 722 19.21 17.54 -8.67
N VAL A 723 18.83 18.25 -9.72
CA VAL A 723 17.60 19.06 -9.75
C VAL A 723 16.65 18.48 -10.79
N THR A 724 15.44 18.15 -10.35
CA THR A 724 14.34 17.70 -11.21
C THR A 724 13.19 18.70 -11.09
N ILE A 725 12.65 19.08 -12.23
CA ILE A 725 11.47 19.94 -12.36
C ILE A 725 10.37 19.11 -13.00
N ILE A 726 9.24 19.02 -12.32
CA ILE A 726 8.07 18.30 -12.80
C ILE A 726 6.98 19.30 -13.08
N VAL A 727 6.51 19.31 -14.32
CA VAL A 727 5.52 20.24 -14.84
C VAL A 727 4.29 19.46 -15.26
N PRO A 728 3.19 19.52 -14.48
CA PRO A 728 1.86 19.16 -14.95
C PRO A 728 1.45 20.07 -16.11
N HIS A 729 0.83 19.50 -17.15
CA HIS A 729 0.28 20.31 -18.23
C HIS A 729 -0.87 19.62 -18.95
N THR A 730 -1.53 20.39 -19.81
CA THR A 730 -2.55 19.89 -20.73
C THR A 730 -1.95 19.68 -22.13
N ALA A 731 -2.72 19.08 -23.03
CA ALA A 731 -2.34 18.95 -24.43
C ALA A 731 -2.16 20.31 -25.17
N LEU A 732 -2.67 21.42 -24.61
CA LEU A 732 -2.58 22.75 -25.22
C LEU A 732 -1.20 23.39 -25.04
N TRP A 733 -0.52 23.09 -23.92
CA TRP A 733 0.84 23.57 -23.66
C TRP A 733 1.83 22.46 -24.01
N LYS A 734 2.43 22.54 -25.19
CA LYS A 734 3.28 21.47 -25.73
C LYS A 734 4.56 21.34 -24.92
N ALA A 735 5.00 20.10 -24.69
CA ALA A 735 6.24 19.77 -23.98
C ALA A 735 7.45 20.53 -24.52
N GLU A 736 7.58 20.66 -25.84
CA GLU A 736 8.70 21.36 -26.48
C GLU A 736 8.70 22.88 -26.18
N ASP A 737 7.54 23.47 -25.93
CA ASP A 737 7.40 24.89 -25.58
C ASP A 737 7.63 25.09 -24.07
N ILE A 738 7.18 24.16 -23.22
CA ILE A 738 7.50 24.13 -21.79
C ILE A 738 9.02 24.07 -21.59
N VAL A 739 9.71 23.18 -22.31
CA VAL A 739 11.16 22.99 -22.17
C VAL A 739 11.94 24.25 -22.53
N LYS A 740 11.51 25.01 -23.57
CA LYS A 740 12.14 26.29 -23.93
C LYS A 740 11.89 27.38 -22.89
N ALA A 741 10.82 27.24 -22.11
CA ALA A 741 10.46 28.17 -21.05
C ALA A 741 11.16 27.86 -19.72
N ILE A 742 11.80 26.69 -19.58
CA ILE A 742 12.54 26.30 -18.38
C ILE A 742 14.01 26.70 -18.50
N SER A 743 14.53 27.33 -17.45
CA SER A 743 15.95 27.48 -17.20
C SER A 743 16.25 27.04 -15.77
N ALA A 744 17.33 26.30 -15.55
CA ALA A 744 17.72 25.82 -14.24
C ALA A 744 19.24 25.87 -14.09
N GLN A 745 19.71 26.34 -12.94
CA GLN A 745 21.13 26.40 -12.63
C GLN A 745 21.36 26.17 -11.13
N THR A 746 22.22 25.22 -10.82
CA THR A 746 22.77 25.01 -9.48
C THR A 746 24.21 25.52 -9.43
N ASP A 747 24.51 26.37 -8.46
CA ASP A 747 25.84 26.92 -8.27
C ASP A 747 26.75 26.05 -7.38
N ALA A 748 27.98 26.50 -7.18
CA ALA A 748 28.97 25.81 -6.35
C ALA A 748 28.63 25.78 -4.85
N THR A 749 27.68 26.61 -4.40
CA THR A 749 27.16 26.61 -3.02
C THR A 749 25.96 25.69 -2.85
N HIS A 750 25.56 24.98 -3.91
CA HIS A 750 24.36 24.15 -3.96
C HIS A 750 23.06 24.96 -3.81
N GLN A 751 23.06 26.22 -4.24
CA GLN A 751 21.83 26.96 -4.48
C GLN A 751 21.34 26.66 -5.90
N SER A 752 20.12 26.14 -6.00
CA SER A 752 19.44 25.88 -7.27
C SER A 752 18.43 26.99 -7.54
N ASN A 753 18.54 27.61 -8.71
CA ASN A 753 17.61 28.59 -9.21
C ASN A 753 16.91 28.02 -10.44
N VAL A 754 15.58 28.04 -10.43
CA VAL A 754 14.73 27.55 -11.52
C VAL A 754 13.83 28.67 -11.98
N TRP A 755 13.82 28.93 -13.28
CA TRP A 755 12.92 29.87 -13.95
C TRP A 755 12.00 29.10 -14.88
N ILE A 756 10.71 29.43 -14.85
CA ILE A 756 9.72 28.89 -15.79
C ILE A 756 8.74 29.98 -16.21
N THR A 757 8.61 30.21 -17.51
CA THR A 757 7.52 31.00 -18.08
C THR A 757 6.31 30.10 -18.32
N LEU A 758 5.21 30.34 -17.61
CA LEU A 758 4.01 29.52 -17.68
C LEU A 758 3.19 29.77 -18.96
N ALA A 759 2.22 28.90 -19.25
CA ALA A 759 1.32 29.05 -20.40
C ALA A 759 0.56 30.40 -20.43
N ASN A 760 0.24 30.95 -19.26
CA ASN A 760 -0.39 32.27 -19.12
C ASN A 760 0.61 33.44 -19.20
N LYS A 761 1.89 33.16 -19.49
CA LYS A 761 3.03 34.09 -19.59
C LYS A 761 3.57 34.63 -18.26
N ASN A 762 3.00 34.25 -17.13
CA ASN A 762 3.58 34.59 -15.82
C ASN A 762 4.92 33.86 -15.67
N ASN A 763 5.88 34.53 -15.04
CA ASN A 763 7.20 33.97 -14.77
C ASN A 763 7.28 33.54 -13.31
N LEU A 764 7.67 32.29 -13.08
CA LEU A 764 8.05 31.81 -11.76
C LEU A 764 9.58 31.76 -11.65
N LYS A 765 10.10 32.21 -10.50
CA LYS A 765 11.46 31.94 -10.07
C LYS A 765 11.41 31.17 -8.76
N ILE A 766 12.03 30.00 -8.72
CA ILE A 766 12.07 29.11 -7.57
C ILE A 766 13.52 28.98 -7.13
N GLU A 767 13.80 29.32 -5.89
CA GLU A 767 15.13 29.20 -5.28
C GLU A 767 15.09 28.12 -4.20
N ILE A 768 16.10 27.25 -4.17
CA ILE A 768 16.27 26.20 -3.15
C ILE A 768 17.75 26.12 -2.78
N THR A 769 18.07 26.19 -1.49
CA THR A 769 19.43 25.94 -0.98
C THR A 769 19.50 24.60 -0.24
N LYS A 770 20.71 24.06 -0.15
CA LYS A 770 20.98 22.86 0.66
C LYS A 770 20.55 23.05 2.12
N GLU A 771 20.69 24.23 2.71
CA GLU A 771 20.34 24.49 4.11
C GLU A 771 18.82 24.52 4.33
N GLY A 772 18.03 24.47 3.25
CA GLY A 772 16.58 24.47 3.27
C GLY A 772 15.95 25.87 3.19
N ASN A 773 16.70 26.87 2.75
CA ASN A 773 16.10 28.14 2.36
C ASN A 773 15.43 27.98 1.00
N TRP A 774 14.22 28.51 0.87
CA TRP A 774 13.48 28.45 -0.39
C TRP A 774 12.66 29.73 -0.61
N LYS A 775 12.39 30.02 -1.88
CA LYS A 775 11.57 31.17 -2.29
C LYS A 775 10.88 30.89 -3.62
N VAL A 776 9.67 31.39 -3.77
CA VAL A 776 8.93 31.40 -5.05
C VAL A 776 8.55 32.84 -5.36
N GLU A 777 9.08 33.40 -6.45
CA GLU A 777 8.72 34.72 -6.94
C GLU A 777 7.85 34.60 -8.18
N ARG A 778 6.86 35.49 -8.30
CA ARG A 778 5.91 35.54 -9.43
C ARG A 778 5.96 36.94 -10.03
N ASN A 779 6.35 37.03 -11.29
CA ASN A 779 6.39 38.28 -12.03
C ASN A 779 5.45 38.18 -13.24
N GLU A 780 4.58 39.19 -13.39
CA GLU A 780 3.70 39.34 -14.57
C GLU A 780 4.47 39.78 -15.82
#